data_AF-A0A535UH03-F1
#
_entry.id   AF-A0A535UH03-F1
#
_cell.length_a   1.000
_cell.length_b   1.000
_cell.length_c   1.000
_cell.angle_alpha   90.00
_cell.angle_beta   90.00
_cell.angle_gamma   90.00
#
_symmetry.space_group_name_H-M   'P 1'
#
loop_
_entity.id
_entity.type
_entity.pdbx_description
1 polymer ?
#
loop_
_entity_poly.entity_id
_entity_poly.type
_entity_poly.pdbx_seq_one_letter_code
_entity_poly.pdbx_strand_id
1 'polypeptide(L)'
;MALRTRTTSRAILGTGGVEIEPPPPDAPPRFPLSFAQERLWFLQDLAPHDGLYHVVLGVRLRGHLDVGTLEHALAAVVERHEALRTRFPRCDGRPVQEIGAAQSVHLEVCDLGAVPIERREREARRVASEEARRPFDLAHGPLHRSLLLRLDGEDHVLVWVLHHIVADGWSAGLLMSEVATLYTARVEGRRAELVAPPLQYADVAVWQRRWLRGEELEAQLAYWRDRLGGVVGELELPTDHPRPAQPGHRGAILDFEIGAELAAGLRTTLSRAHGATLFMTLLAGFAALLSRYSGSSDITVGSPIAGRTRSEMEQVVGLFVNTVALRTDLSGDPTFTELLARAREVVLGAAAHQDVPFERLVKELQPVRDLARHPLFRVMLSLENLPPVELRLPGVTVEDFTVDTGTAKFDLALAFAEGADGGLLGRLEYDRDLFEEATVARLAGHLQNLLRSAVADPARRLGELALLSEGERRRVLVEWNATDAAFPAERCIHELVTEQAARRPEAPAVVCGDVTLSYGELDRRANRLAHHLQGLGVAPEVRVAICAERGAELVIGLLGILKAGGAYVPLDPDQPASRLALMLEDCAAPVLLTQSALLDRLPDGHGARTVCLDRDREVMAGEPSSTPRSGAGPRTLAYVVYTSGSTGTPKGVMVEHRGVANLVAWHLRSHAVGPEDRTTQVAAIGFDAAAWELWPSLVAGASVWVPEEETRWSPVRLWRWLGERGITVAFLPTPLAEEVLASGEPAPAVLRRLLTGGDRLRLRPAP
;
A
#
# COMPACT_ATOMS: atom_id res chain seq x y z
N MET A 1 1.34 -18.25 -44.25
CA MET A 1 1.27 -19.66 -43.79
C MET A 1 0.64 -19.71 -42.39
N ALA A 2 -0.54 -19.09 -42.27
CA ALA A 2 -1.23 -18.76 -41.04
C ALA A 2 -2.59 -19.46 -41.06
N LEU A 3 -2.68 -20.61 -40.40
CA LEU A 3 -3.89 -21.41 -40.18
C LEU A 3 -3.47 -22.66 -39.40
N ARG A 4 -3.23 -22.57 -38.08
CA ARG A 4 -3.09 -23.77 -37.22
C ARG A 4 -3.20 -23.59 -35.69
N THR A 5 -3.59 -22.42 -35.19
CA THR A 5 -3.86 -22.22 -33.74
C THR A 5 -5.34 -22.21 -33.37
N ARG A 6 -6.26 -22.48 -34.30
CA ARG A 6 -7.72 -22.44 -34.07
C ARG A 6 -8.35 -23.68 -33.41
N THR A 7 -7.58 -24.69 -32.97
CA THR A 7 -8.17 -26.01 -32.67
C THR A 7 -8.16 -26.47 -31.21
N THR A 8 -7.54 -25.77 -30.26
CA THR A 8 -7.42 -26.31 -28.88
C THR A 8 -8.46 -25.83 -27.86
N SER A 9 -9.41 -24.97 -28.25
CA SER A 9 -10.50 -24.52 -27.34
C SER A 9 -11.88 -25.06 -27.72
N ARG A 10 -12.00 -25.85 -28.80
CA ARG A 10 -13.31 -26.23 -29.37
C ARG A 10 -13.89 -27.56 -28.87
N ALA A 11 -13.26 -28.24 -27.91
CA ALA A 11 -13.56 -29.64 -27.60
C ALA A 11 -14.07 -29.95 -26.18
N ILE A 12 -14.35 -28.96 -25.31
CA ILE A 12 -14.74 -29.26 -23.90
C ILE A 12 -16.08 -28.62 -23.47
N LEU A 13 -16.68 -27.72 -24.25
CA LEU A 13 -17.96 -27.13 -23.87
C LEU A 13 -19.13 -27.85 -24.55
N GLY A 14 -19.84 -28.68 -23.77
CA GLY A 14 -21.18 -29.15 -24.12
C GLY A 14 -22.10 -27.95 -24.28
N THR A 15 -22.42 -27.60 -25.51
CA THR A 15 -23.37 -26.53 -25.83
C THR A 15 -24.78 -27.04 -25.57
N GLY A 16 -25.39 -26.56 -24.48
CA GLY A 16 -26.81 -26.75 -24.22
C GLY A 16 -27.68 -26.14 -25.32
N GLY A 17 -28.00 -26.95 -26.33
CA GLY A 17 -29.34 -27.37 -26.76
C GLY A 17 -30.49 -26.39 -26.97
N VAL A 18 -30.31 -25.06 -26.89
CA VAL A 18 -31.37 -24.09 -27.19
C VAL A 18 -30.89 -23.08 -28.23
N GLU A 19 -31.55 -23.10 -29.39
CA GLU A 19 -31.36 -22.16 -30.49
C GLU A 19 -31.77 -20.74 -30.06
N ILE A 20 -31.03 -19.73 -30.54
CA ILE A 20 -31.36 -18.33 -30.25
C ILE A 20 -32.43 -17.91 -31.27
N GLU A 21 -33.69 -18.07 -30.90
CA GLU A 21 -34.80 -17.62 -31.74
C GLU A 21 -35.07 -16.12 -31.52
N PRO A 22 -35.13 -15.31 -32.59
CA PRO A 22 -35.56 -13.92 -32.49
C PRO A 22 -37.02 -13.86 -31.98
N PRO A 23 -37.39 -12.83 -31.22
CA PRO A 23 -38.76 -12.65 -30.76
C PRO A 23 -39.70 -12.48 -31.96
N PRO A 24 -40.98 -12.88 -31.85
CA PRO A 24 -41.94 -12.76 -32.94
C PRO A 24 -42.09 -11.30 -33.37
N PRO A 25 -42.25 -11.01 -34.67
CA PRO A 25 -42.27 -9.65 -35.24
C PRO A 25 -43.39 -8.74 -34.69
N ASP A 26 -44.40 -9.32 -34.03
CA ASP A 26 -45.53 -8.61 -33.41
C ASP A 26 -45.32 -8.26 -31.92
N ALA A 27 -44.15 -8.54 -31.34
CA ALA A 27 -43.84 -8.12 -29.98
C ALA A 27 -43.78 -6.58 -29.89
N PRO A 28 -44.27 -5.95 -28.80
CA PRO A 28 -44.02 -4.52 -28.58
C PRO A 28 -42.50 -4.26 -28.67
N PRO A 29 -42.05 -3.07 -29.11
CA PRO A 29 -40.63 -2.75 -29.31
C PRO A 29 -39.89 -2.54 -27.98
N ARG A 30 -40.19 -3.36 -26.97
CA ARG A 30 -39.72 -3.30 -25.60
C ARG A 30 -39.24 -4.68 -25.18
N PHE A 31 -37.93 -4.79 -25.01
CA PHE A 31 -37.27 -6.04 -24.63
C PHE A 31 -36.70 -5.95 -23.20
N PRO A 32 -36.55 -7.07 -22.48
CA PRO A 32 -35.85 -7.06 -21.20
C PRO A 32 -34.36 -6.73 -21.41
N LEU A 33 -33.74 -6.04 -20.45
CA LEU A 33 -32.29 -5.87 -20.44
C LEU A 33 -31.59 -7.21 -20.19
N SER A 34 -30.39 -7.40 -20.74
CA SER A 34 -29.48 -8.45 -20.27
C SER A 34 -29.09 -8.21 -18.80
N PHE A 35 -28.50 -9.20 -18.13
CA PHE A 35 -28.08 -9.01 -16.73
C PHE A 35 -27.00 -7.93 -16.59
N ALA A 36 -26.08 -7.87 -17.55
CA ALA A 36 -25.01 -6.86 -17.58
C ALA A 36 -25.58 -5.45 -17.85
N GLN A 37 -26.56 -5.33 -18.76
CA GLN A 37 -27.22 -4.05 -19.03
C GLN A 37 -28.00 -3.56 -17.82
N GLU A 38 -28.75 -4.44 -17.14
CA GLU A 38 -29.52 -4.09 -15.93
C GLU A 38 -28.59 -3.53 -14.83
N ARG A 39 -27.38 -4.08 -14.70
CA ARG A 39 -26.36 -3.55 -13.79
C ARG A 39 -25.89 -2.17 -14.16
N LEU A 40 -25.43 -1.97 -15.40
CA LEU A 40 -24.90 -0.67 -15.81
C LEU A 40 -25.98 0.40 -15.71
N TRP A 41 -27.23 0.06 -16.02
CA TRP A 41 -28.35 0.97 -15.81
C TRP A 41 -28.52 1.34 -14.35
N PHE A 42 -28.42 0.38 -13.41
CA PHE A 42 -28.49 0.67 -11.98
C PHE A 42 -27.32 1.52 -11.47
N LEU A 43 -26.10 1.26 -11.95
CA LEU A 43 -24.92 2.06 -11.60
C LEU A 43 -25.03 3.49 -12.12
N GLN A 44 -25.53 3.68 -13.35
CA GLN A 44 -25.79 5.01 -13.88
C GLN A 44 -26.90 5.74 -13.10
N ASP A 45 -27.94 5.03 -12.62
CA ASP A 45 -28.99 5.64 -11.78
C ASP A 45 -28.44 6.13 -10.43
N LEU A 46 -27.41 5.45 -9.89
CA LEU A 46 -26.71 5.87 -8.67
C LEU A 46 -25.76 7.06 -8.88
N ALA A 47 -25.10 7.12 -10.04
CA ALA A 47 -24.10 8.13 -10.37
C ALA A 47 -24.34 8.73 -11.78
N PRO A 48 -25.43 9.51 -11.97
CA PRO A 48 -25.90 9.92 -13.30
C PRO A 48 -24.98 10.90 -14.05
N HIS A 49 -24.01 11.49 -13.36
CA HIS A 49 -23.08 12.47 -13.91
C HIS A 49 -21.68 11.92 -14.17
N ASP A 50 -21.43 10.64 -13.86
CA ASP A 50 -20.10 10.05 -14.03
C ASP A 50 -19.90 9.52 -15.46
N GLY A 51 -18.70 9.71 -16.00
CA GLY A 51 -18.26 9.21 -17.30
C GLY A 51 -17.60 7.84 -17.24
N LEU A 52 -17.67 7.16 -16.09
CA LEU A 52 -16.99 5.91 -15.78
C LEU A 52 -17.26 4.79 -16.81
N TYR A 53 -18.48 4.70 -17.33
CA TYR A 53 -18.92 3.61 -18.21
C TYR A 53 -19.02 4.03 -19.68
N HIS A 54 -18.02 4.76 -20.18
CA HIS A 54 -17.88 5.07 -21.60
C HIS A 54 -16.83 4.18 -22.27
N VAL A 55 -17.15 3.71 -23.47
CA VAL A 55 -16.20 3.10 -24.41
C VAL A 55 -15.76 4.22 -25.36
N VAL A 56 -14.48 4.58 -25.30
CA VAL A 56 -13.93 5.70 -26.07
C VAL A 56 -13.01 5.16 -27.15
N LEU A 57 -13.37 5.43 -28.40
CA LEU A 57 -12.54 5.16 -29.57
C LEU A 57 -11.89 6.47 -30.01
N GLY A 58 -10.56 6.54 -29.97
CA GLY A 58 -9.80 7.67 -30.48
C GLY A 58 -8.87 7.22 -31.60
N VAL A 59 -9.00 7.80 -32.78
CA VAL A 59 -8.09 7.56 -33.92
C VAL A 59 -7.64 8.87 -34.53
N ARG A 60 -6.36 8.98 -34.84
CA ARG A 60 -5.78 10.08 -35.62
C ARG A 60 -5.79 9.70 -37.10
N LEU A 61 -6.27 10.62 -37.92
CA LEU A 61 -6.49 10.44 -39.35
C LEU A 61 -5.62 11.47 -40.09
N ARG A 62 -4.60 11.00 -40.80
CA ARG A 62 -3.65 11.84 -41.55
C ARG A 62 -3.79 11.65 -43.06
N GLY A 63 -4.12 12.71 -43.79
CA GLY A 63 -4.27 12.74 -45.24
C GLY A 63 -5.58 13.41 -45.68
N HIS A 64 -5.99 13.14 -46.92
CA HIS A 64 -7.18 13.77 -47.50
C HIS A 64 -8.47 13.07 -47.06
N LEU A 65 -9.02 13.50 -45.93
CA LEU A 65 -10.25 12.95 -45.36
C LEU A 65 -11.50 13.58 -45.99
N ASP A 66 -12.38 12.76 -46.56
CA ASP A 66 -13.73 13.17 -46.93
C ASP A 66 -14.66 13.06 -45.71
N VAL A 67 -14.84 14.17 -45.01
CA VAL A 67 -15.67 14.26 -43.80
C VAL A 67 -17.13 13.87 -44.06
N GLY A 68 -17.68 14.23 -45.22
CA GLY A 68 -19.06 13.89 -45.56
C GLY A 68 -19.24 12.38 -45.80
N THR A 69 -18.24 11.74 -46.40
CA THR A 69 -18.22 10.27 -46.54
C THR A 69 -18.04 9.57 -45.19
N LEU A 70 -17.23 10.11 -44.28
CA LEU A 70 -17.10 9.58 -42.92
C LEU A 70 -18.40 9.68 -42.13
N GLU A 71 -19.08 10.83 -42.17
CA GLU A 71 -20.39 11.02 -41.53
C GLU A 71 -21.43 10.04 -42.09
N HIS A 72 -21.45 9.83 -43.41
CA HIS A 72 -22.33 8.86 -44.04
C HIS A 72 -22.04 7.41 -43.61
N ALA A 73 -20.75 7.05 -43.48
CA ALA A 73 -20.35 5.72 -43.00
C ALA A 73 -20.79 5.49 -41.54
N LEU A 74 -20.61 6.48 -40.66
CA LEU A 74 -21.08 6.43 -39.28
C LEU A 74 -22.61 6.26 -39.21
N ALA A 75 -23.35 7.03 -40.03
CA ALA A 75 -24.81 6.93 -40.11
C ALA A 75 -25.28 5.53 -40.53
N ALA A 76 -24.65 4.94 -41.55
CA ALA A 76 -24.99 3.60 -42.02
C ALA A 76 -24.72 2.50 -40.97
N VAL A 77 -23.66 2.65 -40.17
CA VAL A 77 -23.38 1.72 -39.05
C VAL A 77 -24.43 1.85 -37.95
N VAL A 78 -24.83 3.07 -37.59
CA VAL A 78 -25.91 3.30 -36.61
C VAL A 78 -27.25 2.75 -37.09
N GLU A 79 -27.58 2.91 -38.38
CA GLU A 79 -28.78 2.31 -38.98
C GLU A 79 -28.75 0.77 -38.87
N ARG A 80 -27.61 0.17 -39.19
CA ARG A 80 -27.41 -1.28 -39.23
C ARG A 80 -27.52 -1.98 -37.87
N HIS A 81 -27.06 -1.37 -36.78
CA HIS A 81 -27.02 -1.99 -35.46
C HIS A 81 -28.08 -1.45 -34.51
N GLU A 82 -29.00 -2.31 -34.08
CA GLU A 82 -30.10 -1.91 -33.20
C GLU A 82 -29.63 -1.37 -31.84
N ALA A 83 -28.53 -1.92 -31.33
CA ALA A 83 -27.95 -1.49 -30.06
C ALA A 83 -27.62 0.02 -30.03
N LEU A 84 -27.15 0.59 -31.16
CA LEU A 84 -26.81 2.01 -31.25
C LEU A 84 -28.03 2.93 -31.29
N ARG A 85 -29.21 2.37 -31.60
CA ARG A 85 -30.51 3.06 -31.66
C ARG A 85 -31.39 2.76 -30.45
N THR A 86 -30.86 2.02 -29.47
CA THR A 86 -31.61 1.57 -28.29
C THR A 86 -31.51 2.59 -27.16
N ARG A 87 -32.65 2.89 -26.53
CA ARG A 87 -32.75 3.64 -25.27
C ARG A 87 -33.27 2.74 -24.16
N PHE A 88 -33.06 3.14 -22.91
CA PHE A 88 -33.35 2.36 -21.69
C PHE A 88 -34.26 3.11 -20.71
N PRO A 89 -35.52 3.43 -21.09
CA PRO A 89 -36.46 4.09 -20.21
C PRO A 89 -36.91 3.17 -19.07
N ARG A 90 -37.44 3.79 -18.00
CA ARG A 90 -38.12 3.11 -16.91
C ARG A 90 -39.61 2.95 -17.28
N CYS A 91 -40.10 1.71 -17.36
CA CYS A 91 -41.50 1.37 -17.57
C CYS A 91 -41.99 0.49 -16.41
N ASP A 92 -43.09 0.87 -15.76
CA ASP A 92 -43.66 0.15 -14.61
C ASP A 92 -42.63 -0.19 -13.51
N GLY A 93 -41.74 0.76 -13.24
CA GLY A 93 -40.69 0.62 -12.23
C GLY A 93 -39.51 -0.28 -12.63
N ARG A 94 -39.43 -0.73 -13.89
CA ARG A 94 -38.34 -1.58 -14.40
C ARG A 94 -37.70 -0.97 -15.65
N PRO A 95 -36.39 -1.17 -15.88
CA PRO A 95 -35.77 -0.77 -17.13
C PRO A 95 -36.21 -1.71 -18.26
N VAL A 96 -36.42 -1.15 -19.46
CA VAL A 96 -36.68 -1.89 -20.70
C VAL A 96 -35.79 -1.38 -21.82
N GLN A 97 -35.46 -2.21 -22.80
CA GLN A 97 -34.78 -1.81 -24.03
C GLN A 97 -35.84 -1.37 -25.03
N GLU A 98 -35.80 -0.12 -25.49
CA GLU A 98 -36.70 0.40 -26.52
C GLU A 98 -35.89 0.78 -27.77
N ILE A 99 -36.10 0.04 -28.85
CA ILE A 99 -35.34 0.18 -30.09
C ILE A 99 -35.96 1.29 -30.94
N GLY A 100 -35.19 2.33 -31.21
CA GLY A 100 -35.61 3.44 -32.07
C GLY A 100 -35.48 3.14 -33.56
N ALA A 101 -36.23 3.90 -34.37
CA ALA A 101 -36.00 3.99 -35.81
C ALA A 101 -34.60 4.56 -36.10
N ALA A 102 -34.10 4.33 -37.32
CA ALA A 102 -32.85 4.93 -37.76
C ALA A 102 -32.93 6.47 -37.70
N GLN A 103 -31.94 7.08 -37.07
CA GLN A 103 -31.82 8.53 -36.93
C GLN A 103 -30.63 9.02 -37.77
N SER A 104 -30.69 10.28 -38.21
CA SER A 104 -29.54 10.94 -38.81
C SER A 104 -28.42 11.08 -37.79
N VAL A 105 -27.21 10.62 -38.12
CA VAL A 105 -26.01 10.89 -37.34
C VAL A 105 -25.42 12.20 -37.81
N HIS A 106 -25.10 13.10 -36.87
CA HIS A 106 -24.38 14.34 -37.14
C HIS A 106 -22.95 14.20 -36.62
N LEU A 107 -21.96 14.35 -37.50
CA LEU A 107 -20.56 14.37 -37.11
C LEU A 107 -20.17 15.79 -36.71
N GLU A 108 -20.05 16.05 -35.41
CA GLU A 108 -19.61 17.36 -34.93
C GLU A 108 -18.14 17.60 -35.33
N VAL A 109 -17.85 18.75 -35.93
CA VAL A 109 -16.49 19.14 -36.33
C VAL A 109 -16.03 20.32 -35.48
N CYS A 110 -14.95 20.11 -34.71
CA CYS A 110 -14.30 21.16 -33.94
C CYS A 110 -12.99 21.57 -34.64
N ASP A 111 -12.95 22.80 -35.16
CA ASP A 111 -11.76 23.34 -35.82
C ASP A 111 -10.77 23.94 -34.82
N LEU A 112 -9.61 23.32 -34.70
CA LEU A 112 -8.50 23.77 -33.86
C LEU A 112 -7.47 24.59 -34.65
N GLY A 113 -7.73 24.92 -35.91
CA GLY A 113 -6.83 25.69 -36.77
C GLY A 113 -6.49 27.08 -36.21
N ALA A 114 -7.39 27.70 -35.44
CA ALA A 114 -7.15 28.98 -34.76
C ALA A 114 -6.27 28.87 -33.51
N VAL A 115 -6.06 27.66 -32.98
CA VAL A 115 -5.17 27.40 -31.85
C VAL A 115 -3.71 27.43 -32.35
N PRO A 116 -2.77 28.07 -31.64
CA PRO A 116 -1.35 28.05 -32.01
C PRO A 116 -0.83 26.63 -32.19
N ILE A 117 0.00 26.40 -33.21
CA ILE A 117 0.44 25.05 -33.63
C ILE A 117 1.07 24.26 -32.49
N GLU A 118 1.83 24.92 -31.61
CA GLU A 118 2.50 24.30 -30.46
C GLU A 118 1.52 23.84 -29.38
N ARG A 119 0.27 24.31 -29.41
CA ARG A 119 -0.78 24.00 -28.43
C ARG A 119 -1.87 23.08 -28.98
N ARG A 120 -1.97 22.90 -30.30
CA ARG A 120 -3.05 22.13 -30.95
C ARG A 120 -3.14 20.69 -30.43
N GLU A 121 -2.02 20.00 -30.30
CA GLU A 121 -2.00 18.62 -29.79
C GLU A 121 -2.54 18.53 -28.35
N ARG A 122 -2.09 19.43 -27.47
CA ARG A 122 -2.57 19.49 -26.08
C ARG A 122 -4.05 19.83 -26.03
N GLU A 123 -4.50 20.74 -26.87
CA GLU A 123 -5.89 21.13 -26.94
C GLU A 123 -6.78 20.01 -27.47
N ALA A 124 -6.32 19.28 -28.51
CA ALA A 124 -7.03 18.12 -29.03
C ALA A 124 -7.25 17.06 -27.95
N ARG A 125 -6.20 16.75 -27.16
CA ARG A 125 -6.32 15.85 -26.00
C ARG A 125 -7.27 16.37 -24.94
N ARG A 126 -7.23 17.68 -24.62
CA ARG A 126 -8.15 18.30 -23.65
C ARG A 126 -9.61 18.14 -24.09
N VAL A 127 -9.92 18.53 -25.33
CA VAL A 127 -11.28 18.46 -25.89
C VAL A 127 -11.74 17.00 -26.00
N ALA A 128 -10.89 16.08 -26.47
CA ALA A 128 -11.21 14.66 -26.53
C ALA A 128 -11.55 14.08 -25.14
N SER A 129 -10.78 14.47 -24.12
CA SER A 129 -11.01 14.03 -22.73
C SER A 129 -12.31 14.61 -22.14
N GLU A 130 -12.66 15.85 -22.50
CA GLU A 130 -13.94 16.48 -22.10
C GLU A 130 -15.14 15.77 -22.75
N GLU A 131 -15.06 15.47 -24.03
CA GLU A 131 -16.11 14.73 -24.74
C GLU A 131 -16.26 13.30 -24.20
N ALA A 132 -15.13 12.66 -23.87
CA ALA A 132 -15.11 11.34 -23.24
C ALA A 132 -15.74 11.31 -21.84
N ARG A 133 -15.76 12.42 -21.10
CA ARG A 133 -16.35 12.52 -19.75
C ARG A 133 -17.81 12.96 -19.75
N ARG A 134 -18.30 13.53 -20.85
CA ARG A 134 -19.67 14.07 -20.91
C ARG A 134 -20.69 12.94 -20.66
N PRO A 135 -21.59 13.03 -19.69
CA PRO A 135 -22.49 11.93 -19.33
C PRO A 135 -23.51 11.63 -20.44
N PHE A 136 -24.07 10.42 -20.43
CA PHE A 136 -25.20 10.02 -21.27
C PHE A 136 -26.50 9.94 -20.48
N ASP A 137 -27.61 10.25 -21.14
CA ASP A 137 -28.95 9.97 -20.62
C ASP A 137 -29.46 8.66 -21.22
N LEU A 138 -29.50 7.61 -20.40
CA LEU A 138 -29.93 6.27 -20.83
C LEU A 138 -31.39 6.23 -21.28
N ALA A 139 -32.26 7.08 -20.75
CA ALA A 139 -33.68 7.05 -21.05
C ALA A 139 -34.01 7.71 -22.40
N HIS A 140 -33.25 8.75 -22.78
CA HIS A 140 -33.55 9.55 -23.97
C HIS A 140 -32.60 9.30 -25.15
N GLY A 141 -31.34 8.92 -24.88
CA GLY A 141 -30.33 8.73 -25.93
C GLY A 141 -30.04 10.00 -26.76
N PRO A 142 -29.31 9.88 -27.90
CA PRO A 142 -28.60 8.69 -28.36
C PRO A 142 -27.44 8.31 -27.41
N LEU A 143 -27.06 7.03 -27.41
CA LEU A 143 -26.02 6.48 -26.52
C LEU A 143 -24.65 6.34 -27.19
N HIS A 144 -24.43 7.18 -28.20
CA HIS A 144 -23.16 7.39 -28.85
C HIS A 144 -23.03 8.86 -29.26
N ARG A 145 -21.80 9.36 -29.37
CA ARG A 145 -21.46 10.69 -29.88
C ARG A 145 -20.13 10.64 -30.62
N SER A 146 -20.05 11.33 -31.75
CA SER A 146 -18.84 11.38 -32.58
C SER A 146 -18.40 12.82 -32.77
N LEU A 147 -17.11 13.08 -32.51
CA LEU A 147 -16.47 14.38 -32.63
C LEU A 147 -15.23 14.25 -33.52
N LEU A 148 -15.14 15.08 -34.54
CA LEU A 148 -13.95 15.20 -35.38
C LEU A 148 -13.22 16.50 -35.01
N LEU A 149 -12.04 16.37 -34.42
CA LEU A 149 -11.13 17.47 -34.16
C LEU A 149 -10.27 17.70 -35.41
N ARG A 150 -10.36 18.88 -36.02
CA ARG A 150 -9.52 19.26 -37.16
C ARG A 150 -8.33 20.07 -36.66
N LEU A 151 -7.13 19.48 -36.69
CA LEU A 151 -5.90 20.15 -36.25
C LEU A 151 -5.32 21.02 -37.38
N ASP A 152 -5.39 20.54 -38.62
CA ASP A 152 -5.11 21.29 -39.85
C ASP A 152 -5.90 20.71 -41.05
N GLY A 153 -5.49 20.98 -42.29
CA GLY A 153 -6.19 20.51 -43.49
C GLY A 153 -6.06 19.01 -43.77
N GLU A 154 -5.06 18.33 -43.20
CA GLU A 154 -4.79 16.90 -43.41
C GLU A 154 -4.65 16.12 -42.11
N ASP A 155 -4.65 16.77 -40.94
CA ASP A 155 -4.50 16.14 -39.62
C ASP A 155 -5.78 16.28 -38.80
N HIS A 156 -6.42 15.14 -38.53
CA HIS A 156 -7.69 15.07 -37.82
C HIS A 156 -7.62 14.03 -36.69
N VAL A 157 -8.47 14.19 -35.68
CA VAL A 157 -8.70 13.16 -34.65
C VAL A 157 -10.19 12.89 -34.57
N LEU A 158 -10.60 11.64 -34.81
CA LEU A 158 -11.96 11.17 -34.57
C LEU A 158 -12.05 10.60 -33.17
N VAL A 159 -12.96 11.14 -32.37
CA VAL A 159 -13.34 10.64 -31.06
C VAL A 159 -14.77 10.12 -31.15
N TRP A 160 -14.96 8.82 -30.99
CA TRP A 160 -16.28 8.19 -30.96
C TRP A 160 -16.52 7.57 -29.59
N VAL A 161 -17.44 8.18 -28.84
CA VAL A 161 -17.79 7.79 -27.48
C VAL A 161 -19.10 7.02 -27.52
N LEU A 162 -19.14 5.83 -26.92
CA LEU A 162 -20.34 5.02 -26.76
C LEU A 162 -20.57 4.74 -25.27
N HIS A 163 -21.82 4.71 -24.83
CA HIS A 163 -22.10 4.20 -23.49
C HIS A 163 -21.89 2.67 -23.46
N HIS A 164 -21.23 2.16 -22.43
CA HIS A 164 -20.85 0.74 -22.36
C HIS A 164 -22.07 -0.21 -22.34
N ILE A 165 -23.27 0.30 -22.02
CA ILE A 165 -24.54 -0.44 -22.08
C ILE A 165 -24.96 -0.90 -23.49
N VAL A 166 -24.49 -0.21 -24.55
CA VAL A 166 -24.81 -0.52 -25.95
C VAL A 166 -23.63 -1.12 -26.73
N ALA A 167 -22.43 -1.08 -26.18
CA ALA A 167 -21.22 -1.59 -26.83
C ALA A 167 -20.15 -1.97 -25.81
N ASP A 168 -19.31 -2.95 -26.14
CA ASP A 168 -18.09 -3.29 -25.43
C ASP A 168 -16.85 -3.10 -26.32
N GLY A 169 -15.64 -3.35 -25.79
CA GLY A 169 -14.40 -3.20 -26.56
C GLY A 169 -14.35 -4.05 -27.84
N TRP A 170 -14.97 -5.24 -27.84
CA TRP A 170 -15.10 -6.05 -29.05
C TRP A 170 -16.03 -5.39 -30.07
N SER A 171 -17.19 -4.90 -29.63
CA SER A 171 -18.12 -4.15 -30.47
C SER A 171 -17.45 -2.92 -31.08
N ALA A 172 -16.61 -2.22 -30.33
CA ALA A 172 -15.87 -1.06 -30.78
C ALA A 172 -14.99 -1.38 -32.02
N GLY A 173 -14.30 -2.52 -32.00
CA GLY A 173 -13.51 -2.99 -33.14
C GLY A 173 -14.34 -3.35 -34.37
N LEU A 174 -15.49 -4.02 -34.18
CA LEU A 174 -16.43 -4.33 -35.26
C LEU A 174 -16.96 -3.06 -35.92
N LEU A 175 -17.42 -2.11 -35.11
CA LEU A 175 -17.97 -0.83 -35.56
C LEU A 175 -16.96 -0.06 -36.41
N MET A 176 -15.71 0.05 -35.95
CA MET A 176 -14.66 0.73 -36.69
C MET A 176 -14.33 0.03 -38.02
N SER A 177 -14.28 -1.30 -38.04
CA SER A 177 -14.06 -2.06 -39.28
C SER A 177 -15.17 -1.84 -40.32
N GLU A 178 -16.43 -1.80 -39.87
CA GLU A 178 -17.55 -1.51 -40.76
C GLU A 178 -17.53 -0.06 -41.28
N VAL A 179 -17.21 0.93 -40.42
CA VAL A 179 -17.00 2.33 -40.86
C VAL A 179 -15.95 2.41 -41.96
N ALA A 180 -14.80 1.75 -41.79
CA ALA A 180 -13.74 1.73 -42.80
C ALA A 180 -14.20 1.12 -44.14
N THR A 181 -14.97 0.03 -44.07
CA THR A 181 -15.51 -0.66 -45.25
C THR A 181 -16.49 0.23 -46.01
N LEU A 182 -17.41 0.87 -45.28
CA LEU A 182 -18.42 1.79 -45.84
C LEU A 182 -17.77 3.04 -46.45
N TYR A 183 -16.80 3.64 -45.74
CA TYR A 183 -16.04 4.79 -46.23
C TYR A 183 -15.32 4.44 -47.54
N THR A 184 -14.57 3.33 -47.55
CA THR A 184 -13.79 2.88 -48.72
C THR A 184 -14.68 2.65 -49.93
N ALA A 185 -15.79 1.93 -49.76
CA ALA A 185 -16.72 1.67 -50.86
C ALA A 185 -17.27 2.98 -51.45
N ARG A 186 -17.62 3.94 -50.57
CA ARG A 186 -18.20 5.21 -51.00
C ARG A 186 -17.21 6.10 -51.74
N VAL A 187 -15.95 6.18 -51.29
CA VAL A 187 -14.87 6.89 -51.98
C VAL A 187 -14.61 6.29 -53.37
N GLU A 188 -14.65 4.96 -53.48
CA GLU A 188 -14.43 4.25 -54.74
C GLU A 188 -15.66 4.22 -55.67
N GLY A 189 -16.79 4.82 -55.25
CA GLY A 189 -18.03 4.82 -56.04
C GLY A 189 -18.70 3.43 -56.15
N ARG A 190 -18.42 2.51 -55.22
CA ARG A 190 -18.99 1.16 -55.14
C ARG A 190 -19.99 1.06 -53.98
N ARG A 191 -20.85 0.04 -54.04
CA ARG A 191 -21.71 -0.32 -52.90
C ARG A 191 -20.95 -1.24 -51.94
N ALA A 192 -21.02 -0.98 -50.64
CA ALA A 192 -20.47 -1.89 -49.64
C ALA A 192 -21.34 -3.15 -49.52
N GLU A 193 -20.69 -4.31 -49.44
CA GLU A 193 -21.36 -5.60 -49.19
C GLU A 193 -21.15 -6.00 -47.73
N LEU A 194 -22.06 -5.58 -46.85
CA LEU A 194 -22.11 -6.04 -45.46
C LEU A 194 -23.29 -6.98 -45.27
N VAL A 195 -23.01 -8.26 -45.00
CA VAL A 195 -24.06 -9.27 -44.72
C VAL A 195 -24.81 -8.87 -43.45
N ALA A 196 -26.14 -8.82 -43.49
CA ALA A 196 -26.93 -8.49 -42.29
C ALA A 196 -26.62 -9.48 -41.15
N PRO A 197 -26.38 -9.02 -39.92
CA PRO A 197 -26.14 -9.93 -38.82
C PRO A 197 -27.39 -10.77 -38.57
N PRO A 198 -27.26 -12.09 -38.33
CA PRO A 198 -28.40 -12.98 -38.16
C PRO A 198 -29.16 -12.73 -36.85
N LEU A 199 -28.54 -12.01 -35.91
CA LEU A 199 -29.05 -11.68 -34.59
C LEU A 199 -28.75 -10.22 -34.29
N GLN A 200 -29.58 -9.62 -33.44
CA GLN A 200 -29.35 -8.34 -32.79
C GLN A 200 -29.26 -8.53 -31.28
N TYR A 201 -28.76 -7.53 -30.55
CA TYR A 201 -28.47 -7.71 -29.13
C TYR A 201 -29.73 -7.97 -28.28
N ALA A 202 -30.89 -7.45 -28.68
CA ALA A 202 -32.16 -7.73 -28.00
C ALA A 202 -32.49 -9.23 -27.99
N ASP A 203 -32.17 -9.96 -29.08
CA ASP A 203 -32.35 -11.41 -29.19
C ASP A 203 -31.50 -12.15 -28.15
N VAL A 204 -30.24 -11.73 -28.02
CA VAL A 204 -29.30 -12.27 -27.03
C VAL A 204 -29.78 -12.01 -25.61
N ALA A 205 -30.28 -10.80 -25.31
CA ALA A 205 -30.80 -10.46 -23.99
C ALA A 205 -32.02 -11.32 -23.60
N VAL A 206 -32.95 -11.54 -24.55
CA VAL A 206 -34.12 -12.41 -24.35
C VAL A 206 -33.69 -13.86 -24.13
N TRP A 207 -32.79 -14.38 -24.96
CA TRP A 207 -32.26 -15.73 -24.83
C TRP A 207 -31.55 -15.94 -23.49
N GLN A 208 -30.64 -15.05 -23.10
CA GLN A 208 -29.89 -15.14 -21.84
C GLN A 208 -30.84 -15.18 -20.64
N ARG A 209 -31.89 -14.34 -20.66
CA ARG A 209 -32.91 -14.31 -19.60
C ARG A 209 -33.71 -15.59 -19.51
N ARG A 210 -33.85 -16.38 -20.59
CA ARG A 210 -34.57 -17.67 -20.60
C ARG A 210 -33.67 -18.82 -20.19
N TRP A 211 -32.48 -18.91 -20.78
CA TRP A 211 -31.56 -20.03 -20.62
C TRP A 211 -30.97 -20.12 -19.21
N LEU A 212 -30.50 -19.01 -18.65
CA LEU A 212 -29.80 -19.02 -17.36
C LEU A 212 -30.79 -19.01 -16.16
N ARG A 213 -31.51 -20.12 -15.99
CA ARG A 213 -32.51 -20.35 -14.93
C ARG A 213 -32.49 -21.79 -14.44
N GLY A 214 -33.11 -22.04 -13.29
CA GLY A 214 -33.30 -23.39 -12.75
C GLY A 214 -31.98 -24.09 -12.44
N GLU A 215 -31.89 -25.37 -12.81
CA GLU A 215 -30.74 -26.25 -12.49
C GLU A 215 -29.43 -25.78 -13.13
N GLU A 216 -29.46 -25.23 -14.35
CA GLU A 216 -28.25 -24.75 -15.03
C GLU A 216 -27.61 -23.58 -14.27
N LEU A 217 -28.42 -22.61 -13.84
CA LEU A 217 -27.91 -21.50 -13.03
C LEU A 217 -27.35 -21.98 -11.69
N GLU A 218 -28.00 -22.96 -11.05
CA GLU A 218 -27.55 -23.48 -9.75
C GLU A 218 -26.22 -24.22 -9.88
N ALA A 219 -26.05 -25.05 -10.91
CA ALA A 219 -24.79 -25.74 -11.19
C ALA A 219 -23.63 -24.73 -11.39
N GLN A 220 -23.91 -23.66 -12.13
CA GLN A 220 -22.96 -22.59 -12.39
C GLN A 220 -22.62 -21.80 -11.11
N LEU A 221 -23.61 -21.47 -10.27
CA LEU A 221 -23.40 -20.77 -8.99
C LEU A 221 -22.68 -21.62 -7.95
N ALA A 222 -22.91 -22.94 -7.93
CA ALA A 222 -22.28 -23.85 -6.97
C ALA A 222 -20.74 -23.80 -7.06
N TYR A 223 -20.18 -23.76 -8.28
CA TYR A 223 -18.74 -23.59 -8.48
C TYR A 223 -18.23 -22.29 -7.85
N TRP A 224 -18.92 -21.17 -8.10
CA TRP A 224 -18.47 -19.88 -7.57
C TRP A 224 -18.63 -19.78 -6.05
N ARG A 225 -19.65 -20.41 -5.46
CA ARG A 225 -19.81 -20.52 -4.00
C ARG A 225 -18.66 -21.31 -3.37
N ASP A 226 -18.17 -22.36 -4.02
CA ASP A 226 -16.99 -23.10 -3.55
C ASP A 226 -15.71 -22.26 -3.65
N ARG A 227 -15.49 -21.60 -4.80
CA ARG A 227 -14.25 -20.84 -5.04
C ARG A 227 -14.16 -19.50 -4.30
N LEU A 228 -15.27 -18.79 -4.19
CA LEU A 228 -15.34 -17.44 -3.63
C LEU A 228 -16.07 -17.39 -2.29
N GLY A 229 -16.61 -18.52 -1.82
CA GLY A 229 -17.19 -18.63 -0.48
C GLY A 229 -16.14 -18.44 0.61
N GLY A 230 -16.62 -18.02 1.79
CA GLY A 230 -15.79 -17.66 2.93
C GLY A 230 -15.41 -16.17 2.94
N VAL A 231 -14.49 -15.80 3.84
CA VAL A 231 -13.96 -14.42 3.89
C VAL A 231 -13.09 -14.24 2.65
N VAL A 232 -13.59 -13.48 1.66
CA VAL A 232 -12.74 -12.94 0.60
C VAL A 232 -11.69 -12.08 1.31
N GLY A 233 -10.43 -12.50 1.25
CA GLY A 233 -9.33 -11.74 1.85
C GLY A 233 -9.37 -10.32 1.33
N GLU A 234 -9.62 -9.35 2.20
CA GLU A 234 -9.55 -7.94 1.83
C GLU A 234 -8.11 -7.61 1.42
N LEU A 235 -7.91 -7.35 0.12
CA LEU A 235 -6.60 -6.97 -0.40
C LEU A 235 -6.25 -5.56 0.06
N GLU A 236 -5.54 -5.45 1.18
CA GLU A 236 -5.01 -4.16 1.67
C GLU A 236 -3.62 -3.91 1.08
N LEU A 237 -3.54 -2.95 0.15
CA LEU A 237 -2.28 -2.47 -0.41
C LEU A 237 -1.79 -1.26 0.40
N PRO A 238 -0.46 -1.06 0.52
CA PRO A 238 0.07 0.19 1.05
C PRO A 238 -0.22 1.32 0.05
N THR A 239 -1.05 2.28 0.49
CA THR A 239 -1.43 3.47 -0.26
C THR A 239 -0.66 4.70 0.23
N ASP A 240 -0.50 5.71 -0.62
CA ASP A 240 0.14 6.98 -0.26
C ASP A 240 -0.82 7.88 0.53
N HIS A 241 -2.12 7.68 0.35
CA HIS A 241 -3.19 8.42 1.02
C HIS A 241 -4.18 7.47 1.70
N PRO A 242 -4.81 7.89 2.82
CA PRO A 242 -5.87 7.12 3.43
C PRO A 242 -7.09 7.07 2.50
N ARG A 243 -7.73 5.90 2.40
CA ARG A 243 -8.92 5.72 1.55
C ARG A 243 -10.05 6.68 1.99
N PRO A 244 -10.63 7.46 1.07
CA PRO A 244 -11.78 8.30 1.38
C PRO A 244 -13.04 7.46 1.60
N ALA A 245 -13.96 7.95 2.44
CA ALA A 245 -15.23 7.27 2.71
C ALA A 245 -16.19 7.25 1.49
N GLN A 246 -16.01 8.18 0.56
CA GLN A 246 -16.70 8.23 -0.73
C GLN A 246 -15.64 8.27 -1.84
N PRO A 247 -15.71 7.37 -2.84
CA PRO A 247 -14.73 7.34 -3.92
C PRO A 247 -14.91 8.55 -4.83
N GLY A 248 -13.81 9.24 -5.17
CA GLY A 248 -13.82 10.33 -6.12
C GLY A 248 -13.74 9.89 -7.59
N HIS A 249 -13.43 8.60 -7.83
CA HIS A 249 -13.22 8.00 -9.16
C HIS A 249 -12.18 8.71 -10.02
N ARG A 250 -11.25 9.46 -9.41
CA ARG A 250 -10.22 10.22 -10.12
C ARG A 250 -9.08 9.28 -10.50
N GLY A 251 -8.92 9.05 -11.79
CA GLY A 251 -7.86 8.17 -12.30
C GLY A 251 -6.69 8.92 -12.91
N ALA A 252 -5.57 8.21 -13.02
CA ALA A 252 -4.50 8.50 -13.95
C ALA A 252 -3.97 7.18 -14.54
N ILE A 253 -3.26 7.30 -15.65
CA ILE A 253 -2.68 6.18 -16.38
C ILE A 253 -1.16 6.31 -16.37
N LEU A 254 -0.48 5.20 -16.10
CA LEU A 254 0.96 5.03 -16.29
C LEU A 254 1.20 3.92 -17.32
N ASP A 255 1.81 4.28 -18.45
CA ASP A 255 2.26 3.31 -19.45
C ASP A 255 3.71 2.86 -19.16
N PHE A 256 4.01 1.59 -19.41
CA PHE A 256 5.35 0.98 -19.28
C PHE A 256 5.52 -0.16 -20.28
N GLU A 257 6.75 -0.62 -20.51
CA GLU A 257 7.03 -1.63 -21.54
C GLU A 257 7.75 -2.86 -20.98
N ILE A 258 7.36 -4.04 -21.41
CA ILE A 258 8.14 -5.28 -21.24
C ILE A 258 8.84 -5.56 -22.56
N GLY A 259 10.15 -5.36 -22.59
CA GLY A 259 10.96 -5.59 -23.79
C GLY A 259 10.85 -7.00 -24.35
N ALA A 260 11.07 -7.14 -25.67
CA ALA A 260 10.86 -8.36 -26.43
C ALA A 260 11.55 -9.62 -25.84
N GLU A 261 12.74 -9.48 -25.23
CA GLU A 261 13.45 -10.60 -24.60
C GLU A 261 12.67 -11.19 -23.42
N LEU A 262 12.23 -10.33 -22.48
CA LEU A 262 11.45 -10.77 -21.33
C LEU A 262 10.10 -11.32 -21.78
N ALA A 263 9.43 -10.64 -22.71
CA ALA A 263 8.16 -11.10 -23.28
C ALA A 263 8.29 -12.47 -23.97
N ALA A 264 9.40 -12.72 -24.68
CA ALA A 264 9.70 -14.04 -25.24
C ALA A 264 9.86 -15.10 -24.13
N GLY A 265 10.64 -14.80 -23.08
CA GLY A 265 10.82 -15.68 -21.93
C GLY A 265 9.52 -16.01 -21.20
N LEU A 266 8.62 -15.03 -21.03
CA LEU A 266 7.28 -15.26 -20.47
C LEU A 266 6.47 -16.23 -21.34
N ARG A 267 6.54 -16.10 -22.67
CA ARG A 267 5.82 -16.97 -23.61
C ARG A 267 6.42 -18.37 -23.68
N THR A 268 7.74 -18.51 -23.73
CA THR A 268 8.41 -19.80 -23.96
C THR A 268 8.66 -20.55 -22.66
N THR A 269 9.42 -19.95 -21.76
CA THR A 269 9.94 -20.57 -20.52
C THR A 269 8.84 -20.81 -19.50
N LEU A 270 7.87 -19.90 -19.40
CA LEU A 270 6.77 -20.03 -18.44
C LEU A 270 5.50 -20.56 -19.10
N SER A 271 4.97 -19.85 -20.09
CA SER A 271 3.65 -20.20 -20.64
C SER A 271 3.67 -21.55 -21.38
N ARG A 272 4.43 -21.66 -22.48
CA ARG A 272 4.43 -22.87 -23.32
C ARG A 272 5.00 -24.10 -22.61
N ALA A 273 6.09 -23.95 -21.85
CA ALA A 273 6.72 -25.06 -21.14
C ALA A 273 5.80 -25.72 -20.09
N HIS A 274 4.85 -24.96 -19.54
CA HIS A 274 3.94 -25.43 -18.49
C HIS A 274 2.48 -25.53 -18.95
N GLY A 275 2.22 -25.51 -20.26
CA GLY A 275 0.87 -25.65 -20.81
C GLY A 275 -0.11 -24.55 -20.39
N ALA A 276 0.42 -23.35 -20.09
CA ALA A 276 -0.30 -22.16 -19.68
C ALA A 276 -0.34 -21.11 -20.81
N THR A 277 -1.28 -20.18 -20.73
CA THR A 277 -1.33 -19.01 -21.63
C THR A 277 -0.49 -17.86 -21.07
N LEU A 278 -0.17 -16.88 -21.92
CA LEU A 278 0.51 -15.67 -21.47
C LEU A 278 -0.30 -14.95 -20.38
N PHE A 279 -1.63 -14.90 -20.52
CA PHE A 279 -2.52 -14.33 -19.51
C PHE A 279 -2.38 -15.03 -18.15
N MET A 280 -2.34 -16.37 -18.11
CA MET A 280 -2.14 -17.11 -16.85
C MET A 280 -0.79 -16.78 -16.20
N THR A 281 0.27 -16.61 -17.00
CA THR A 281 1.59 -16.19 -16.53
C THR A 281 1.57 -14.79 -15.95
N LEU A 282 0.92 -13.84 -16.61
CA LEU A 282 0.77 -12.46 -16.13
C LEU A 282 -0.09 -12.40 -14.86
N LEU A 283 -1.14 -13.21 -14.76
CA LEU A 283 -1.97 -13.35 -13.56
C LEU A 283 -1.16 -13.88 -12.37
N ALA A 284 -0.36 -14.93 -12.58
CA ALA A 284 0.53 -15.46 -11.55
C ALA A 284 1.56 -14.40 -11.08
N GLY A 285 2.19 -13.69 -12.02
CA GLY A 285 3.13 -12.61 -11.70
C GLY A 285 2.49 -11.45 -10.94
N PHE A 286 1.29 -11.03 -11.35
CA PHE A 286 0.56 -9.96 -10.67
C PHE A 286 0.08 -10.39 -9.29
N ALA A 287 -0.45 -11.61 -9.14
CA ALA A 287 -0.83 -12.15 -7.83
C ALA A 287 0.37 -12.26 -6.88
N ALA A 288 1.53 -12.69 -7.38
CA ALA A 288 2.77 -12.73 -6.59
C ALA A 288 3.21 -11.33 -6.13
N LEU A 289 3.16 -10.33 -7.02
CA LEU A 289 3.42 -8.94 -6.66
C LEU A 289 2.49 -8.45 -5.55
N LEU A 290 1.18 -8.63 -5.73
CA LEU A 290 0.17 -8.18 -4.77
C LEU A 290 0.31 -8.86 -3.42
N SER A 291 0.64 -10.16 -3.41
CA SER A 291 0.93 -10.91 -2.19
C SER A 291 2.13 -10.33 -1.43
N ARG A 292 3.22 -9.98 -2.14
CA ARG A 292 4.42 -9.38 -1.54
C ARG A 292 4.16 -7.98 -0.96
N TYR A 293 3.23 -7.23 -1.53
CA TYR A 293 2.87 -5.89 -1.07
C TYR A 293 1.85 -5.87 0.07
N SER A 294 0.85 -6.76 0.02
CA SER A 294 -0.21 -6.83 1.02
C SER A 294 0.10 -7.73 2.21
N GLY A 295 1.06 -8.66 2.06
CA GLY A 295 1.28 -9.75 3.01
C GLY A 295 0.19 -10.83 2.98
N SER A 296 -0.82 -10.71 2.11
CA SER A 296 -1.86 -11.72 1.93
C SER A 296 -1.39 -12.85 1.02
N SER A 297 -1.73 -14.08 1.37
CA SER A 297 -1.55 -15.24 0.48
C SER A 297 -2.82 -15.58 -0.30
N ASP A 298 -3.92 -14.86 -0.12
CA ASP A 298 -5.18 -15.08 -0.82
C ASP A 298 -5.52 -13.83 -1.63
N ILE A 299 -5.36 -13.93 -2.95
CA ILE A 299 -5.41 -12.78 -3.86
C ILE A 299 -6.52 -12.98 -4.88
N THR A 300 -7.47 -12.05 -4.91
CA THR A 300 -8.55 -12.04 -5.91
C THR A 300 -8.34 -10.90 -6.89
N VAL A 301 -8.20 -11.26 -8.17
CA VAL A 301 -8.03 -10.31 -9.28
C VAL A 301 -9.24 -10.38 -10.19
N GLY A 302 -9.84 -9.23 -10.51
CA GLY A 302 -10.87 -9.16 -11.53
C GLY A 302 -10.30 -9.32 -12.93
N SER A 303 -11.05 -9.94 -13.84
CA SER A 303 -10.67 -9.96 -15.24
C SER A 303 -11.90 -9.90 -16.16
N PRO A 304 -11.87 -9.05 -17.21
CA PRO A 304 -12.92 -9.04 -18.20
C PRO A 304 -12.80 -10.26 -19.12
N ILE A 305 -13.94 -10.83 -19.48
CA ILE A 305 -14.08 -11.91 -20.45
C ILE A 305 -15.05 -11.47 -21.54
N ALA A 306 -14.79 -11.84 -22.80
CA ALA A 306 -15.55 -11.32 -23.94
C ALA A 306 -17.04 -11.71 -23.93
N GLY A 307 -17.42 -12.82 -23.29
CA GLY A 307 -18.82 -13.28 -23.21
C GLY A 307 -19.42 -13.73 -24.55
N ARG A 308 -18.62 -13.86 -25.60
CA ARG A 308 -19.01 -14.31 -26.95
C ARG A 308 -18.63 -15.77 -27.16
N THR A 309 -19.39 -16.69 -26.55
CA THR A 309 -19.09 -18.13 -26.57
C THR A 309 -19.63 -18.87 -27.80
N ARG A 310 -20.46 -18.21 -28.62
CA ARG A 310 -21.08 -18.76 -29.84
C ARG A 310 -20.72 -17.90 -31.06
N SER A 311 -20.50 -18.54 -32.20
CA SER A 311 -20.11 -17.88 -33.46
C SER A 311 -21.12 -16.85 -33.94
N GLU A 312 -22.41 -17.10 -33.69
CA GLU A 312 -23.55 -16.28 -34.07
C GLU A 312 -23.56 -14.94 -33.33
N MET A 313 -22.87 -14.87 -32.18
CA MET A 313 -22.71 -13.65 -31.38
C MET A 313 -21.48 -12.83 -31.79
N GLU A 314 -20.54 -13.37 -32.57
CA GLU A 314 -19.27 -12.69 -32.87
C GLU A 314 -19.45 -11.36 -33.63
N GLN A 315 -20.52 -11.24 -34.42
CA GLN A 315 -20.83 -10.07 -35.25
C GLN A 315 -21.92 -9.16 -34.65
N VAL A 316 -22.40 -9.46 -33.44
CA VAL A 316 -23.47 -8.68 -32.79
C VAL A 316 -22.87 -7.52 -32.00
N VAL A 317 -23.30 -6.30 -32.26
CA VAL A 317 -22.91 -5.12 -31.45
C VAL A 317 -23.74 -5.07 -30.18
N GLY A 318 -23.08 -4.97 -29.01
CA GLY A 318 -23.75 -4.91 -27.71
C GLY A 318 -22.83 -5.17 -26.52
N LEU A 319 -23.40 -5.23 -25.31
CA LEU A 319 -22.65 -5.46 -24.07
C LEU A 319 -22.50 -6.97 -23.78
N PHE A 320 -21.44 -7.62 -24.27
CA PHE A 320 -21.18 -9.03 -23.97
C PHE A 320 -20.17 -9.23 -22.85
N VAL A 321 -19.29 -8.25 -22.63
CA VAL A 321 -18.25 -8.36 -21.59
C VAL A 321 -18.87 -8.73 -20.24
N ASN A 322 -18.36 -9.80 -19.65
CA ASN A 322 -18.63 -10.19 -18.27
C ASN A 322 -17.34 -10.07 -17.47
N THR A 323 -17.43 -10.08 -16.15
CA THR A 323 -16.28 -9.96 -15.27
C THR A 323 -16.21 -11.15 -14.33
N VAL A 324 -15.04 -11.80 -14.28
CA VAL A 324 -14.78 -12.93 -13.39
C VAL A 324 -13.82 -12.54 -12.28
N ALA A 325 -14.02 -13.09 -11.09
CA ALA A 325 -13.12 -12.94 -9.96
C ALA A 325 -12.17 -14.15 -9.90
N LEU A 326 -10.89 -13.91 -10.14
CA LEU A 326 -9.85 -14.94 -10.20
C LEU A 326 -9.10 -14.97 -8.85
N ARG A 327 -9.58 -15.82 -7.94
CA ARG A 327 -8.98 -16.02 -6.60
C ARG A 327 -7.86 -17.05 -6.68
N THR A 328 -6.65 -16.64 -6.32
CA THR A 328 -5.44 -17.47 -6.33
C THR A 328 -4.88 -17.60 -4.92
N ASP A 329 -4.60 -18.83 -4.49
CA ASP A 329 -3.93 -19.13 -3.23
C ASP A 329 -2.41 -19.24 -3.41
N LEU A 330 -1.67 -18.47 -2.63
CA LEU A 330 -0.22 -18.40 -2.56
C LEU A 330 0.32 -18.90 -1.20
N SER A 331 -0.51 -19.57 -0.40
CA SER A 331 -0.11 -20.12 0.89
C SER A 331 1.01 -21.16 0.73
N GLY A 332 1.89 -21.22 1.74
CA GLY A 332 3.04 -22.13 1.77
C GLY A 332 4.29 -21.67 1.02
N ASP A 333 4.30 -20.44 0.49
CA ASP A 333 5.39 -19.87 -0.32
C ASP A 333 5.79 -20.81 -1.48
N PRO A 334 4.87 -21.03 -2.44
CA PRO A 334 5.10 -21.96 -3.54
C PRO A 334 6.22 -21.49 -4.46
N THR A 335 6.64 -22.35 -5.38
CA THR A 335 7.46 -21.95 -6.52
C THR A 335 6.62 -21.17 -7.55
N PHE A 336 7.27 -20.42 -8.44
CA PHE A 336 6.53 -19.74 -9.51
C PHE A 336 5.79 -20.72 -10.42
N THR A 337 6.38 -21.89 -10.68
CA THR A 337 5.77 -22.97 -11.47
C THR A 337 4.49 -23.50 -10.84
N GLU A 338 4.49 -23.73 -9.52
CA GLU A 338 3.31 -24.16 -8.78
C GLU A 338 2.22 -23.08 -8.79
N LEU A 339 2.61 -21.81 -8.61
CA LEU A 339 1.66 -20.69 -8.72
C LEU A 339 1.05 -20.60 -10.12
N LEU A 340 1.84 -20.79 -11.17
CA LEU A 340 1.36 -20.80 -12.55
C LEU A 340 0.36 -21.94 -12.79
N ALA A 341 0.61 -23.13 -12.22
CA ALA A 341 -0.34 -24.24 -12.28
C ALA A 341 -1.66 -23.90 -11.58
N ARG A 342 -1.61 -23.28 -10.38
CA ARG A 342 -2.80 -22.79 -9.66
C ARG A 342 -3.56 -21.74 -10.48
N ALA A 343 -2.86 -20.74 -11.02
CA ALA A 343 -3.46 -19.70 -11.87
C ALA A 343 -4.14 -20.29 -13.11
N ARG A 344 -3.53 -21.31 -13.73
CA ARG A 344 -4.12 -22.06 -14.85
C ARG A 344 -5.42 -22.75 -14.45
N GLU A 345 -5.46 -23.45 -13.32
CA GLU A 345 -6.69 -24.08 -12.83
C GLU A 345 -7.80 -23.06 -12.56
N VAL A 346 -7.47 -21.94 -11.92
CA VAL A 346 -8.40 -20.85 -11.62
C VAL A 346 -8.99 -20.27 -12.91
N VAL A 347 -8.15 -19.98 -13.91
CA VAL A 347 -8.60 -19.40 -15.20
C VAL A 347 -9.46 -20.39 -15.97
N LEU A 348 -9.10 -21.68 -16.03
CA LEU A 348 -9.89 -22.70 -16.74
C LEU A 348 -11.23 -22.95 -16.05
N GLY A 349 -11.24 -23.01 -14.71
CA GLY A 349 -12.48 -23.14 -13.94
C GLY A 349 -13.40 -21.93 -14.13
N ALA A 350 -12.85 -20.71 -14.09
CA ALA A 350 -13.61 -19.49 -14.37
C ALA A 350 -14.18 -19.47 -15.80
N ALA A 351 -13.39 -19.90 -16.80
CA ALA A 351 -13.84 -19.97 -18.19
C ALA A 351 -14.97 -20.99 -18.41
N ALA A 352 -14.96 -22.11 -17.68
CA ALA A 352 -16.05 -23.10 -17.73
C ALA A 352 -17.36 -22.58 -17.10
N HIS A 353 -17.27 -21.60 -16.19
CA HIS A 353 -18.42 -21.04 -15.47
C HIS A 353 -18.67 -19.56 -15.76
N GLN A 354 -18.23 -19.12 -16.93
CA GLN A 354 -18.12 -17.72 -17.32
C GLN A 354 -19.47 -17.06 -17.63
N ASP A 355 -20.51 -17.88 -17.78
CA ASP A 355 -21.86 -17.46 -18.15
C ASP A 355 -22.64 -16.86 -16.97
N VAL A 356 -22.16 -17.04 -15.73
CA VAL A 356 -22.74 -16.38 -14.55
C VAL A 356 -22.46 -14.89 -14.60
N PRO A 357 -23.49 -14.02 -14.70
CA PRO A 357 -23.28 -12.58 -14.67
C PRO A 357 -22.70 -12.16 -13.31
N PHE A 358 -21.72 -11.27 -13.33
CA PHE A 358 -21.08 -10.75 -12.12
C PHE A 358 -22.09 -10.31 -11.03
N GLU A 359 -23.20 -9.66 -11.40
CA GLU A 359 -24.22 -9.24 -10.43
C GLU A 359 -24.99 -10.37 -9.78
N ARG A 360 -25.21 -11.48 -10.51
CA ARG A 360 -25.81 -12.66 -9.91
C ARG A 360 -24.87 -13.24 -8.88
N LEU A 361 -23.57 -13.23 -9.17
CA LEU A 361 -22.53 -13.67 -8.26
C LEU A 361 -22.46 -12.78 -7.00
N VAL A 362 -22.44 -11.45 -7.14
CA VAL A 362 -22.45 -10.52 -6.00
C VAL A 362 -23.70 -10.70 -5.13
N LYS A 363 -24.88 -10.86 -5.76
CA LYS A 363 -26.13 -11.09 -5.04
C LYS A 363 -26.12 -12.40 -4.26
N GLU A 364 -25.51 -13.44 -4.83
CA GLU A 364 -25.40 -14.77 -4.20
C GLU A 364 -24.40 -14.77 -3.04
N LEU A 365 -23.21 -14.19 -3.23
CA LEU A 365 -22.16 -14.19 -2.22
C LEU A 365 -22.41 -13.21 -1.07
N GLN A 366 -23.24 -12.20 -1.28
CA GLN A 366 -23.59 -11.16 -0.30
C GLN A 366 -22.37 -10.61 0.47
N PRO A 367 -21.32 -10.11 -0.24
CA PRO A 367 -20.15 -9.55 0.44
C PRO A 367 -20.54 -8.32 1.27
N VAL A 368 -19.70 -7.98 2.26
CA VAL A 368 -19.88 -6.76 3.06
C VAL A 368 -19.97 -5.56 2.13
N ARG A 369 -21.07 -4.82 2.21
CA ARG A 369 -21.30 -3.65 1.36
C ARG A 369 -20.47 -2.48 1.85
N ASP A 370 -19.52 -2.06 1.02
CA ASP A 370 -18.76 -0.83 1.18
C ASP A 370 -18.87 -0.03 -0.12
N LEU A 371 -19.42 1.18 -0.06
CA LEU A 371 -19.58 2.05 -1.23
C LEU A 371 -18.25 2.59 -1.74
N ALA A 372 -17.19 2.55 -0.93
CA ALA A 372 -15.85 2.97 -1.31
C ALA A 372 -15.03 1.85 -1.98
N ARG A 373 -15.60 0.65 -2.17
CA ARG A 373 -14.89 -0.52 -2.68
C ARG A 373 -15.72 -1.32 -3.67
N HIS A 374 -15.01 -1.90 -4.63
CA HIS A 374 -15.63 -2.85 -5.55
C HIS A 374 -15.88 -4.19 -4.82
N PRO A 375 -17.04 -4.85 -5.01
CA PRO A 375 -17.58 -5.82 -4.04
C PRO A 375 -16.83 -7.15 -3.89
N LEU A 376 -16.02 -7.58 -4.87
CA LEU A 376 -15.34 -8.88 -4.85
C LEU A 376 -13.81 -8.80 -5.05
N PHE A 377 -13.30 -7.71 -5.59
CA PHE A 377 -11.88 -7.53 -5.87
C PHE A 377 -11.59 -6.04 -6.03
N ARG A 378 -10.35 -5.64 -5.78
CA ARG A 378 -9.90 -4.23 -5.83
C ARG A 378 -8.99 -3.92 -7.01
N VAL A 379 -8.49 -4.96 -7.67
CA VAL A 379 -7.54 -4.85 -8.76
C VAL A 379 -8.01 -5.66 -9.96
N MET A 380 -7.69 -5.18 -11.15
CA MET A 380 -8.08 -5.82 -12.42
C MET A 380 -6.85 -6.17 -13.25
N LEU A 381 -6.91 -7.28 -13.99
CA LEU A 381 -5.95 -7.67 -15.00
C LEU A 381 -6.65 -7.98 -16.33
N SER A 382 -6.16 -7.39 -17.42
CA SER A 382 -6.57 -7.72 -18.78
C SER A 382 -5.35 -7.95 -19.69
N LEU A 383 -5.53 -8.80 -20.69
CA LEU A 383 -4.62 -8.93 -21.84
C LEU A 383 -5.44 -8.68 -23.09
N GLU A 384 -5.22 -7.53 -23.72
CA GLU A 384 -5.91 -7.08 -24.92
C GLU A 384 -5.38 -7.85 -26.13
N ASN A 385 -6.15 -8.85 -26.53
CA ASN A 385 -5.96 -9.60 -27.78
C ASN A 385 -7.08 -9.27 -28.77
N LEU A 386 -7.46 -7.99 -28.85
CA LEU A 386 -8.43 -7.55 -29.85
C LEU A 386 -7.82 -7.72 -31.25
N PRO A 387 -8.59 -8.17 -32.26
CA PRO A 387 -8.09 -8.19 -33.63
C PRO A 387 -7.59 -6.80 -34.00
N PRO A 388 -6.36 -6.65 -34.54
CA PRO A 388 -5.91 -5.35 -35.01
C PRO A 388 -6.89 -4.86 -36.05
N VAL A 389 -7.54 -3.73 -35.77
CA VAL A 389 -8.40 -3.08 -36.76
C VAL A 389 -7.46 -2.35 -37.70
N GLU A 390 -6.99 -3.02 -38.75
CA GLU A 390 -6.33 -2.34 -39.86
C GLU A 390 -7.37 -1.45 -40.56
N LEU A 391 -7.55 -0.24 -40.03
CA LEU A 391 -8.39 0.79 -40.59
C LEU A 391 -7.68 1.34 -41.83
N ARG A 392 -7.99 0.76 -42.99
CA ARG A 392 -7.54 1.27 -44.28
C ARG A 392 -8.59 2.21 -44.83
N LEU A 393 -8.29 3.50 -44.82
CA LEU A 393 -9.09 4.53 -45.47
C LEU A 393 -8.29 5.02 -46.70
N PRO A 394 -8.84 4.98 -47.92
CA PRO A 394 -8.12 5.44 -49.11
C PRO A 394 -7.60 6.87 -48.93
N GLY A 395 -6.28 7.05 -49.08
CA GLY A 395 -5.63 8.36 -48.96
C GLY A 395 -5.48 8.89 -47.53
N VAL A 396 -5.79 8.09 -46.50
CA VAL A 396 -5.71 8.47 -45.08
C VAL A 396 -4.98 7.39 -44.26
N THR A 397 -3.92 7.79 -43.58
CA THR A 397 -3.22 6.97 -42.58
C THR A 397 -3.97 7.05 -41.26
N VAL A 398 -4.19 5.90 -40.61
CA VAL A 398 -4.88 5.81 -39.32
C VAL A 398 -3.88 5.41 -38.24
N GLU A 399 -3.83 6.20 -37.17
CA GLU A 399 -2.98 5.98 -36.00
C GLU A 399 -3.86 5.95 -34.74
N ASP A 400 -3.49 5.17 -33.72
CA ASP A 400 -4.21 5.16 -32.45
C ASP A 400 -4.05 6.50 -31.72
N PHE A 401 -5.15 7.01 -31.16
CA PHE A 401 -5.14 8.21 -30.33
C PHE A 401 -5.72 7.87 -28.96
N THR A 402 -4.84 7.69 -27.97
CA THR A 402 -5.27 7.39 -26.60
C THR A 402 -5.97 8.61 -25.99
N VAL A 403 -7.20 8.41 -25.51
CA VAL A 403 -7.99 9.42 -24.80
C VAL A 403 -7.99 9.08 -23.31
N ASP A 404 -7.47 9.99 -22.49
CA ASP A 404 -7.50 9.85 -21.04
C ASP A 404 -8.85 10.31 -20.49
N THR A 405 -9.62 9.37 -19.93
CA THR A 405 -10.89 9.68 -19.28
C THR A 405 -10.68 10.42 -17.96
N GLY A 406 -9.50 10.30 -17.34
CA GLY A 406 -9.19 10.82 -16.00
C GLY A 406 -9.95 10.10 -14.90
N THR A 407 -10.42 8.88 -15.16
CA THR A 407 -11.25 8.09 -14.23
C THR A 407 -10.60 6.78 -13.84
N ALA A 408 -10.91 6.28 -12.65
CA ALA A 408 -10.46 4.97 -12.16
C ALA A 408 -11.63 4.16 -11.59
N LYS A 409 -11.81 2.93 -12.11
CA LYS A 409 -12.87 2.00 -11.66
C LYS A 409 -12.46 1.14 -10.46
N PHE A 410 -11.15 0.96 -10.30
CA PHE A 410 -10.53 0.06 -9.36
C PHE A 410 -9.35 0.78 -8.71
N ASP A 411 -8.83 0.24 -7.60
CA ASP A 411 -7.62 0.79 -6.97
C ASP A 411 -6.46 0.76 -7.98
N LEU A 412 -6.32 -0.36 -8.70
CA LEU A 412 -5.38 -0.57 -9.80
C LEU A 412 -6.02 -1.43 -10.90
N ALA A 413 -5.90 -1.03 -12.17
CA ALA A 413 -6.22 -1.88 -13.31
C ALA A 413 -5.01 -1.98 -14.24
N LEU A 414 -4.49 -3.19 -14.39
CA LEU A 414 -3.35 -3.52 -15.22
C LEU A 414 -3.82 -4.14 -16.54
N ALA A 415 -3.52 -3.48 -17.65
CA ALA A 415 -3.77 -3.99 -18.99
C ALA A 415 -2.43 -4.26 -19.70
N PHE A 416 -2.38 -5.33 -20.49
CA PHE A 416 -1.29 -5.60 -21.41
C PHE A 416 -1.79 -5.69 -22.84
N ALA A 417 -1.00 -5.21 -23.80
CA ALA A 417 -1.20 -5.39 -25.23
C ALA A 417 0.11 -5.89 -25.89
N GLU A 418 0.02 -6.54 -27.06
CA GLU A 418 1.22 -6.92 -27.81
C GLU A 418 1.85 -5.71 -28.50
N GLY A 419 3.16 -5.53 -28.31
CA GLY A 419 3.94 -4.52 -29.01
C GLY A 419 4.31 -4.96 -30.43
N ALA A 420 4.47 -4.01 -31.35
CA ALA A 420 4.84 -4.27 -32.74
C ALA A 420 6.23 -4.94 -32.89
N ASP A 421 7.09 -4.77 -31.89
CA ASP A 421 8.44 -5.33 -31.78
C ASP A 421 8.49 -6.73 -31.14
N GLY A 422 7.33 -7.30 -30.77
CA GLY A 422 7.22 -8.56 -30.05
C GLY A 422 7.31 -8.44 -28.52
N GLY A 423 7.46 -7.22 -27.99
CA GLY A 423 7.33 -6.89 -26.57
C GLY A 423 5.88 -6.93 -26.08
N LEU A 424 5.66 -6.43 -24.86
CA LEU A 424 4.32 -6.14 -24.32
C LEU A 424 4.27 -4.68 -23.86
N LEU A 425 3.21 -3.98 -24.25
CA LEU A 425 2.87 -2.67 -23.72
C LEU A 425 2.01 -2.89 -22.48
N GLY A 426 2.43 -2.36 -21.34
CA GLY A 426 1.71 -2.40 -20.08
C GLY A 426 1.10 -1.04 -19.76
N ARG A 427 -0.13 -1.04 -19.26
CA ARG A 427 -0.87 0.16 -18.87
C ARG A 427 -1.46 -0.04 -17.47
N LEU A 428 -1.11 0.84 -16.54
CA LEU A 428 -1.65 0.86 -15.18
C LEU A 428 -2.55 2.08 -15.01
N GLU A 429 -3.85 1.85 -14.97
CA GLU A 429 -4.82 2.81 -14.44
C GLU A 429 -4.84 2.70 -12.92
N TYR A 430 -4.82 3.83 -12.21
CA TYR A 430 -4.80 3.86 -10.74
C TYR A 430 -5.66 4.98 -10.16
N ASP A 431 -6.19 4.74 -8.96
CA ASP A 431 -6.94 5.74 -8.20
C ASP A 431 -6.00 6.77 -7.55
N ARG A 432 -6.15 8.03 -7.95
CA ARG A 432 -5.35 9.17 -7.47
C ARG A 432 -5.71 9.60 -6.05
N ASP A 433 -6.84 9.16 -5.52
CA ASP A 433 -7.18 9.37 -4.13
C ASP A 433 -6.43 8.39 -3.21
N LEU A 434 -5.73 7.40 -3.78
CA LEU A 434 -4.96 6.38 -3.05
C LEU A 434 -3.47 6.40 -3.35
N PHE A 435 -3.08 6.59 -4.62
CA PHE A 435 -1.70 6.44 -5.07
C PHE A 435 -1.15 7.68 -5.74
N GLU A 436 0.14 7.93 -5.48
CA GLU A 436 0.98 8.84 -6.25
C GLU A 436 1.63 8.09 -7.42
N GLU A 437 1.87 8.80 -8.53
CA GLU A 437 2.49 8.24 -9.74
C GLU A 437 3.82 7.51 -9.45
N ALA A 438 4.64 8.05 -8.53
CA ALA A 438 5.91 7.46 -8.14
C ALA A 438 5.76 6.07 -7.48
N THR A 439 4.66 5.84 -6.76
CA THR A 439 4.34 4.54 -6.15
C THR A 439 3.90 3.53 -7.20
N VAL A 440 3.09 3.96 -8.16
CA VAL A 440 2.64 3.10 -9.27
C VAL A 440 3.79 2.76 -10.22
N ALA A 441 4.68 3.71 -10.51
CA ALA A 441 5.88 3.46 -11.30
C ALA A 441 6.81 2.44 -10.65
N ARG A 442 6.95 2.51 -9.32
CA ARG A 442 7.70 1.52 -8.55
C ARG A 442 7.03 0.14 -8.58
N LEU A 443 5.70 0.06 -8.48
CA LEU A 443 4.95 -1.19 -8.64
C LEU A 443 5.18 -1.82 -10.03
N ALA A 444 5.15 -1.03 -11.09
CA ALA A 444 5.44 -1.48 -12.46
C ALA A 444 6.87 -2.04 -12.59
N GLY A 445 7.87 -1.31 -12.08
CA GLY A 445 9.26 -1.75 -12.05
C GLY A 445 9.47 -3.06 -11.27
N HIS A 446 8.82 -3.17 -10.12
CA HIS A 446 8.83 -4.39 -9.31
C HIS A 446 8.16 -5.58 -10.03
N LEU A 447 7.06 -5.36 -10.75
CA LEU A 447 6.45 -6.41 -11.58
C LEU A 447 7.43 -6.91 -12.64
N GLN A 448 8.08 -6.00 -13.37
CA GLN A 448 9.06 -6.35 -14.39
C GLN A 448 10.24 -7.15 -13.81
N ASN A 449 10.77 -6.74 -12.66
CA ASN A 449 11.87 -7.43 -11.99
C ASN A 449 11.46 -8.82 -11.49
N LEU A 450 10.28 -8.93 -10.89
CA LEU A 450 9.73 -10.21 -10.42
C LEU A 450 9.54 -11.18 -11.59
N LEU A 451 8.94 -10.71 -12.69
CA LEU A 451 8.76 -11.51 -13.91
C LEU A 451 10.11 -11.94 -14.51
N ARG A 452 11.12 -11.07 -14.52
CA ARG A 452 12.48 -11.41 -14.97
C ARG A 452 13.11 -12.48 -14.09
N SER A 453 12.97 -12.36 -12.77
CA SER A 453 13.45 -13.36 -11.81
C SER A 453 12.75 -14.71 -12.00
N ALA A 454 11.44 -14.69 -12.27
CA ALA A 454 10.65 -15.90 -12.50
C ALA A 454 11.03 -16.60 -13.81
N VAL A 455 11.31 -15.85 -14.88
CA VAL A 455 11.80 -16.42 -16.15
C VAL A 455 13.19 -17.04 -15.98
N ALA A 456 14.06 -16.43 -15.19
CA ALA A 456 15.42 -16.93 -14.97
C ALA A 456 15.44 -18.23 -14.15
N ASP A 457 14.55 -18.40 -13.17
CA ASP A 457 14.47 -19.58 -12.32
C ASP A 457 13.02 -19.88 -11.87
N PRO A 458 12.20 -20.54 -12.72
CA PRO A 458 10.79 -20.81 -12.43
C PRO A 458 10.55 -21.76 -11.25
N ALA A 459 11.59 -22.49 -10.82
CA ALA A 459 11.54 -23.43 -9.69
C ALA A 459 11.83 -22.74 -8.35
N ARG A 460 12.18 -21.45 -8.36
CA ARG A 460 12.42 -20.67 -7.15
C ARG A 460 11.12 -20.33 -6.43
N ARG A 461 11.19 -20.27 -5.09
CA ARG A 461 10.09 -19.85 -4.22
C ARG A 461 9.76 -18.37 -4.42
N LEU A 462 8.49 -17.99 -4.26
CA LEU A 462 8.04 -16.61 -4.48
C LEU A 462 8.72 -15.59 -3.55
N GLY A 463 8.99 -15.95 -2.29
CA GLY A 463 9.70 -15.11 -1.33
C GLY A 463 11.14 -14.77 -1.74
N GLU A 464 11.77 -15.65 -2.52
CA GLU A 464 13.16 -15.54 -2.97
C GLU A 464 13.30 -14.86 -4.34
N LEU A 465 12.20 -14.67 -5.07
CA LEU A 465 12.21 -13.91 -6.32
C LEU A 465 12.56 -12.44 -6.06
N ALA A 466 13.43 -11.90 -6.90
CA ALA A 466 13.88 -10.53 -6.81
C ALA A 466 12.74 -9.57 -7.15
N LEU A 467 12.38 -8.71 -6.19
CA LEU A 467 11.37 -7.68 -6.35
C LEU A 467 12.01 -6.31 -6.61
N LEU A 468 12.94 -5.94 -5.72
CA LEU A 468 13.68 -4.67 -5.79
C LEU A 468 14.68 -4.69 -6.94
N SER A 469 14.84 -3.54 -7.59
CA SER A 469 15.99 -3.29 -8.47
C SER A 469 17.31 -3.36 -7.69
N GLU A 470 18.43 -3.50 -8.40
CA GLU A 470 19.76 -3.46 -7.77
C GLU A 470 19.99 -2.12 -7.04
N GLY A 471 19.54 -1.00 -7.63
CA GLY A 471 19.64 0.32 -7.02
C GLY A 471 18.83 0.43 -5.72
N GLU A 472 17.59 -0.07 -5.70
CA GLU A 472 16.77 -0.09 -4.49
C GLU A 472 17.34 -1.02 -3.42
N ARG A 473 17.82 -2.20 -3.82
CA ARG A 473 18.47 -3.15 -2.91
C ARG A 473 19.71 -2.53 -2.29
N ARG A 474 20.55 -1.86 -3.07
CA ARG A 474 21.73 -1.12 -2.59
C ARG A 474 21.31 0.00 -1.64
N ARG A 475 20.27 0.77 -1.98
CA ARG A 475 19.77 1.85 -1.12
C ARG A 475 19.36 1.33 0.25
N VAL A 476 18.54 0.28 0.29
CA VAL A 476 18.00 -0.28 1.54
C VAL A 476 19.06 -1.02 2.35
N LEU A 477 19.93 -1.82 1.70
CA LEU A 477 20.87 -2.68 2.41
C LEU A 477 22.21 -1.99 2.71
N VAL A 478 22.63 -1.01 1.92
CA VAL A 478 23.94 -0.36 2.04
C VAL A 478 23.79 1.11 2.40
N GLU A 479 23.09 1.92 1.61
CA GLU A 479 23.11 3.37 1.77
C GLU A 479 22.42 3.83 3.05
N TRP A 480 21.24 3.28 3.37
CA TRP A 480 20.55 3.56 4.63
C TRP A 480 21.26 2.98 5.85
N ASN A 481 22.07 1.94 5.67
CA ASN A 481 22.82 1.28 6.75
C ASN A 481 24.26 1.79 6.87
N ALA A 482 24.69 2.75 6.04
CA ALA A 482 26.02 3.36 6.08
C ALA A 482 26.15 4.32 7.29
N THR A 483 26.05 3.74 8.48
CA THR A 483 25.96 4.43 9.77
C THR A 483 27.24 4.29 10.60
N ASP A 484 28.33 3.81 9.98
CA ASP A 484 29.64 3.66 10.61
C ASP A 484 30.13 5.01 11.16
N ALA A 485 30.38 5.05 12.46
CA ALA A 485 30.89 6.23 13.15
C ALA A 485 31.83 5.84 14.29
N ALA A 486 32.89 6.61 14.47
CA ALA A 486 33.81 6.41 15.59
C ALA A 486 33.11 6.71 16.93
N PHE A 487 33.40 5.88 17.93
CA PHE A 487 32.95 6.04 19.32
C PHE A 487 33.99 5.42 20.26
N PRO A 488 33.99 5.73 21.57
CA PRO A 488 34.98 5.21 22.51
C PRO A 488 34.69 3.74 22.85
N ALA A 489 34.91 2.85 21.88
CA ALA A 489 34.51 1.43 21.93
C ALA A 489 35.24 0.62 23.01
N GLU A 490 36.40 1.08 23.46
CA GLU A 490 37.23 0.41 24.48
C GLU A 490 37.02 0.98 25.89
N ARG A 491 35.99 1.82 26.09
CA ARG A 491 35.74 2.52 27.37
C ARG A 491 34.42 2.08 27.98
N CYS A 492 34.41 1.99 29.31
CA CYS A 492 33.18 1.81 30.06
C CYS A 492 32.55 3.16 30.41
N ILE A 493 31.23 3.19 30.57
CA ILE A 493 30.49 4.45 30.74
C ILE A 493 30.88 5.19 32.02
N HIS A 494 31.13 4.48 33.12
CA HIS A 494 31.57 5.07 34.38
C HIS A 494 32.94 5.73 34.27
N GLU A 495 33.81 5.25 33.39
CA GLU A 495 35.11 5.86 33.15
C GLU A 495 34.96 7.20 32.44
N LEU A 496 34.05 7.30 31.48
CA LEU A 496 33.75 8.56 30.77
C LEU A 496 33.17 9.61 31.72
N VAL A 497 32.30 9.20 32.65
CA VAL A 497 31.77 10.09 33.71
C VAL A 497 32.88 10.50 34.69
N THR A 498 33.78 9.57 35.06
CA THR A 498 34.93 9.85 35.95
C THR A 498 35.87 10.88 35.32
N GLU A 499 36.16 10.77 34.01
CA GLU A 499 36.95 11.77 33.29
C GLU A 499 36.30 13.14 33.31
N GLN A 500 34.99 13.20 33.11
CA GLN A 500 34.26 14.45 33.15
C GLN A 500 34.29 15.07 34.55
N ALA A 501 34.17 14.25 35.60
CA ALA A 501 34.28 14.71 36.97
C ALA A 501 35.66 15.27 37.33
N ALA A 502 36.73 14.69 36.78
CA ALA A 502 38.08 15.23 36.91
C ALA A 502 38.26 16.56 36.16
N ARG A 503 37.60 16.75 35.02
CA ARG A 503 37.65 17.98 34.22
C ARG A 503 36.88 19.14 34.86
N ARG A 504 35.73 18.86 35.49
CA ARG A 504 34.82 19.88 36.04
C ARG A 504 34.28 19.51 37.43
N PRO A 505 35.14 19.39 38.45
CA PRO A 505 34.72 18.89 39.76
C PRO A 505 33.65 19.75 40.45
N GLU A 506 33.68 21.07 40.24
CA GLU A 506 32.75 22.02 40.89
C GLU A 506 31.45 22.26 40.09
N ALA A 507 31.33 21.70 38.88
CA ALA A 507 30.14 21.91 38.07
C ALA A 507 28.94 21.09 38.59
N PRO A 508 27.71 21.59 38.46
CA PRO A 508 26.51 20.84 38.84
C PRO A 508 26.33 19.60 37.94
N ALA A 509 26.21 18.43 38.53
CA ALA A 509 25.95 17.18 37.82
C ALA A 509 24.49 16.74 37.95
N VAL A 510 23.94 16.76 39.17
CA VAL A 510 22.56 16.36 39.46
C VAL A 510 21.90 17.41 40.34
N VAL A 511 20.70 17.84 39.95
CA VAL A 511 19.88 18.80 40.69
C VAL A 511 18.51 18.17 40.96
N CYS A 512 18.13 18.07 42.23
CA CYS A 512 16.88 17.47 42.69
C CYS A 512 16.34 18.27 43.88
N GLY A 513 15.26 19.03 43.66
CA GLY A 513 14.77 20.01 44.63
C GLY A 513 15.87 21.01 45.02
N ASP A 514 16.10 21.14 46.33
CA ASP A 514 17.16 22.00 46.89
C ASP A 514 18.54 21.32 46.93
N VAL A 515 18.63 20.03 46.56
CA VAL A 515 19.89 19.28 46.56
C VAL A 515 20.58 19.42 45.20
N THR A 516 21.79 19.97 45.22
CA THR A 516 22.69 19.99 44.06
C THR A 516 23.95 19.21 44.39
N LEU A 517 24.27 18.21 43.57
CA LEU A 517 25.55 17.51 43.62
C LEU A 517 26.45 18.03 42.51
N SER A 518 27.67 18.41 42.89
CA SER A 518 28.72 18.65 41.89
C SER A 518 29.22 17.33 41.29
N TYR A 519 29.87 17.39 40.13
CA TYR A 519 30.50 16.21 39.53
C TYR A 519 31.55 15.57 40.45
N GLY A 520 32.34 16.39 41.16
CA GLY A 520 33.35 15.91 42.11
C GLY A 520 32.74 15.28 43.36
N GLU A 521 31.57 15.77 43.82
CA GLU A 521 30.81 15.14 44.89
C GLU A 521 30.18 13.82 44.46
N LEU A 522 29.55 13.80 43.29
CA LEU A 522 28.96 12.60 42.70
C LEU A 522 30.00 11.49 42.55
N ASP A 523 31.15 11.82 41.96
CA ASP A 523 32.24 10.86 41.74
C ASP A 523 32.78 10.29 43.06
N ARG A 524 33.05 11.15 44.05
CA ARG A 524 33.56 10.71 45.37
C ARG A 524 32.56 9.82 46.10
N ARG A 525 31.27 10.17 46.11
CA ARG A 525 30.23 9.36 46.76
C ARG A 525 30.04 8.02 46.04
N ALA A 526 30.03 8.02 44.71
CA ALA A 526 29.95 6.80 43.92
C ALA A 526 31.19 5.91 44.09
N ASN A 527 32.41 6.48 44.20
CA ASN A 527 33.64 5.73 44.50
C ASN A 527 33.55 5.03 45.86
N ARG A 528 33.08 5.72 46.90
CA ARG A 528 32.91 5.15 48.24
C ARG A 528 31.91 3.99 48.25
N LEU A 529 30.74 4.19 47.62
CA LEU A 529 29.77 3.11 47.44
C LEU A 529 30.38 1.94 46.66
N ALA A 530 31.15 2.21 45.61
CA ALA A 530 31.76 1.17 44.80
C ALA A 530 32.78 0.32 45.59
N HIS A 531 33.64 0.92 46.42
CA HIS A 531 34.52 0.16 47.33
C HIS A 531 33.73 -0.70 48.31
N HIS A 532 32.66 -0.15 48.89
CA HIS A 532 31.77 -0.91 49.76
C HIS A 532 31.19 -2.13 49.03
N LEU A 533 30.67 -1.94 47.81
CA LEU A 533 30.09 -3.00 46.98
C LEU A 533 31.12 -4.07 46.58
N GLN A 534 32.36 -3.69 46.29
CA GLN A 534 33.44 -4.65 46.05
C GLN A 534 33.72 -5.50 47.29
N GLY A 535 33.65 -4.92 48.49
CA GLY A 535 33.70 -5.65 49.76
C GLY A 535 32.53 -6.63 49.96
N LEU A 536 31.40 -6.41 49.28
CA LEU A 536 30.25 -7.32 49.24
C LEU A 536 30.33 -8.37 48.12
N GLY A 537 31.41 -8.39 47.33
CA GLY A 537 31.62 -9.33 46.24
C GLY A 537 31.08 -8.86 44.88
N VAL A 538 30.73 -7.58 44.73
CA VAL A 538 30.38 -7.02 43.41
C VAL A 538 31.63 -6.92 42.54
N ALA A 539 31.54 -7.46 41.33
CA ALA A 539 32.61 -7.56 40.34
C ALA A 539 31.99 -7.58 38.92
N PRO A 540 32.78 -7.62 37.84
CA PRO A 540 32.26 -7.81 36.47
C PRO A 540 31.25 -8.96 36.38
N GLU A 541 30.17 -8.75 35.61
CA GLU A 541 29.04 -9.68 35.42
C GLU A 541 28.13 -9.92 36.65
N VAL A 542 28.43 -9.29 37.80
CA VAL A 542 27.54 -9.33 38.97
C VAL A 542 26.42 -8.32 38.80
N ARG A 543 25.18 -8.80 38.86
CA ARG A 543 23.97 -7.94 38.85
C ARG A 543 23.73 -7.37 40.24
N VAL A 544 23.45 -6.09 40.33
CA VAL A 544 23.06 -5.41 41.58
C VAL A 544 21.68 -4.81 41.35
N ALA A 545 20.69 -5.29 42.10
CA ALA A 545 19.36 -4.72 42.05
C ALA A 545 19.36 -3.34 42.71
N ILE A 546 18.60 -2.40 42.18
CA ILE A 546 18.44 -1.07 42.76
C ILE A 546 16.97 -0.65 42.75
N CYS A 547 16.39 -0.50 43.92
CA CYS A 547 15.03 -0.01 44.14
C CYS A 547 15.09 1.28 44.95
N ALA A 548 15.11 2.42 44.25
CA ALA A 548 15.24 3.74 44.85
C ALA A 548 14.37 4.76 44.09
N GLU A 549 13.89 5.78 44.80
CA GLU A 549 13.19 6.92 44.21
C GLU A 549 14.15 7.77 43.36
N ARG A 550 13.58 8.52 42.42
CA ARG A 550 14.35 9.44 41.56
C ARG A 550 15.00 10.53 42.41
N GLY A 551 16.31 10.67 42.28
CA GLY A 551 17.05 11.73 42.97
C GLY A 551 18.55 11.47 42.98
N ALA A 552 19.25 12.25 43.79
CA ALA A 552 20.71 12.20 43.92
C ALA A 552 21.22 10.79 44.28
N GLU A 553 20.57 10.12 45.24
CA GLU A 553 20.99 8.79 45.72
C GLU A 553 20.86 7.71 44.63
N LEU A 554 19.82 7.77 43.79
CA LEU A 554 19.68 6.86 42.65
C LEU A 554 20.87 6.99 41.70
N VAL A 555 21.26 8.21 41.33
CA VAL A 555 22.39 8.43 40.41
C VAL A 555 23.72 7.99 41.04
N ILE A 556 23.92 8.23 42.34
CA ILE A 556 25.07 7.70 43.09
C ILE A 556 25.07 6.17 43.05
N GLY A 557 23.91 5.54 43.30
CA GLY A 557 23.71 4.09 43.28
C GLY A 557 24.10 3.48 41.94
N LEU A 558 23.53 4.00 40.85
CA LEU A 558 23.80 3.55 39.48
C LEU A 558 25.29 3.68 39.13
N LEU A 559 25.89 4.85 39.36
CA LEU A 559 27.31 5.08 39.06
C LEU A 559 28.23 4.23 39.95
N GLY A 560 27.88 4.05 41.22
CA GLY A 560 28.63 3.22 42.18
C GLY A 560 28.63 1.74 41.80
N ILE A 561 27.50 1.20 41.35
CA ILE A 561 27.40 -0.17 40.83
C ILE A 561 28.37 -0.36 39.65
N LEU A 562 28.33 0.54 38.67
CA LEU A 562 29.20 0.47 37.49
C LEU A 562 30.68 0.61 37.86
N LYS A 563 31.01 1.53 38.78
CA LYS A 563 32.38 1.71 39.29
C LYS A 563 32.90 0.50 40.06
N ALA A 564 32.02 -0.25 40.75
CA ALA A 564 32.39 -1.51 41.38
C ALA A 564 32.68 -2.62 40.35
N GLY A 565 32.20 -2.45 39.12
CA GLY A 565 32.27 -3.41 38.02
C GLY A 565 30.97 -4.17 37.77
N GLY A 566 29.94 -3.97 38.60
CA GLY A 566 28.65 -4.66 38.47
C GLY A 566 27.72 -4.02 37.43
N ALA A 567 26.64 -4.72 37.12
CA ALA A 567 25.56 -4.25 36.27
C ALA A 567 24.31 -3.93 37.09
N TYR A 568 23.71 -2.75 36.92
CA TYR A 568 22.51 -2.41 37.70
C TYR A 568 21.24 -3.03 37.10
N VAL A 569 20.34 -3.46 37.97
CA VAL A 569 18.99 -3.93 37.62
C VAL A 569 17.99 -2.98 38.28
N PRO A 570 17.44 -1.99 37.54
CA PRO A 570 16.56 -1.00 38.14
C PRO A 570 15.18 -1.60 38.41
N LEU A 571 14.74 -1.44 39.65
CA LEU A 571 13.44 -1.86 40.15
C LEU A 571 12.65 -0.60 40.48
N ASP A 572 11.56 -0.35 39.75
CA ASP A 572 10.72 0.81 39.98
C ASP A 572 9.86 0.57 41.24
N PRO A 573 10.02 1.37 42.32
CA PRO A 573 9.31 1.13 43.57
C PRO A 573 7.78 1.17 43.40
N ASP A 574 7.26 1.87 42.40
CA ASP A 574 5.81 1.99 42.14
C ASP A 574 5.20 0.77 41.46
N GLN A 575 6.03 -0.22 41.09
CA GLN A 575 5.53 -1.50 40.61
C GLN A 575 4.96 -2.36 41.75
N PRO A 576 3.97 -3.23 41.46
CA PRO A 576 3.44 -4.15 42.46
C PRO A 576 4.53 -5.05 43.05
N ALA A 577 4.48 -5.30 44.36
CA ALA A 577 5.46 -6.12 45.08
C ALA A 577 5.66 -7.52 44.44
N SER A 578 4.59 -8.12 43.91
CA SER A 578 4.66 -9.41 43.19
C SER A 578 5.52 -9.34 41.93
N ARG A 579 5.50 -8.21 41.21
CA ARG A 579 6.35 -7.99 40.05
C ARG A 579 7.81 -7.80 40.46
N LEU A 580 8.06 -7.02 41.52
CA LEU A 580 9.40 -6.84 42.08
C LEU A 580 10.00 -8.17 42.55
N ALA A 581 9.21 -9.03 43.19
CA ALA A 581 9.62 -10.37 43.61
C ALA A 581 10.09 -11.23 42.44
N LEU A 582 9.29 -11.29 41.36
CA LEU A 582 9.64 -12.03 40.15
C LEU A 582 10.94 -11.52 39.51
N MET A 583 11.14 -10.21 39.46
CA MET A 583 12.37 -9.62 38.91
C MET A 583 13.59 -9.93 39.78
N LEU A 584 13.44 -9.86 41.11
CA LEU A 584 14.51 -10.19 42.06
C LEU A 584 14.90 -11.67 42.00
N GLU A 585 13.91 -12.56 41.92
CA GLU A 585 14.11 -14.00 41.74
C GLU A 585 14.85 -14.29 40.43
N ASP A 586 14.39 -13.73 39.31
CA ASP A 586 14.96 -13.97 37.97
C ASP A 586 16.38 -13.39 37.83
N CYS A 587 16.63 -12.16 38.31
CA CYS A 587 17.96 -11.55 38.19
C CYS A 587 19.00 -12.15 39.15
N ALA A 588 18.54 -12.79 40.23
CA ALA A 588 19.34 -13.41 41.28
C ALA A 588 20.50 -12.50 41.76
N ALA A 589 20.21 -11.22 41.97
CA ALA A 589 21.20 -10.24 42.40
C ALA A 589 21.64 -10.53 43.86
N PRO A 590 22.95 -10.71 44.15
CA PRO A 590 23.42 -10.92 45.52
C PRO A 590 23.30 -9.67 46.42
N VAL A 591 23.16 -8.49 45.81
CA VAL A 591 23.06 -7.20 46.51
C VAL A 591 21.87 -6.42 45.97
N LEU A 592 21.12 -5.79 46.88
CA LEU A 592 20.01 -4.88 46.59
C LEU A 592 20.29 -3.51 47.22
N LEU A 593 20.38 -2.46 46.40
CA LEU A 593 20.43 -1.08 46.86
C LEU A 593 19.02 -0.52 47.03
N THR A 594 18.77 0.15 48.14
CA THR A 594 17.47 0.80 48.40
C THR A 594 17.60 2.03 49.29
N GLN A 595 16.46 2.61 49.70
CA GLN A 595 16.35 3.69 50.68
C GLN A 595 15.54 3.22 51.88
N SER A 596 15.73 3.83 53.04
CA SER A 596 15.08 3.41 54.28
C SER A 596 13.56 3.46 54.19
N ALA A 597 13.03 4.47 53.48
CA ALA A 597 11.58 4.64 53.26
C ALA A 597 10.94 3.55 52.39
N LEU A 598 11.75 2.79 51.63
CA LEU A 598 11.26 1.78 50.69
C LEU A 598 11.38 0.34 51.23
N LEU A 599 11.99 0.15 52.41
CA LEU A 599 12.22 -1.19 52.97
C LEU A 599 10.93 -2.00 53.10
N ASP A 600 9.85 -1.38 53.57
CA ASP A 600 8.55 -2.03 53.76
C ASP A 600 7.82 -2.32 52.42
N ARG A 601 8.30 -1.78 51.30
CA ARG A 601 7.76 -2.03 49.95
C ARG A 601 8.47 -3.18 49.24
N LEU A 602 9.63 -3.61 49.75
CA LEU A 602 10.38 -4.71 49.18
C LEU A 602 9.70 -6.06 49.50
N PRO A 603 9.74 -7.03 48.58
CA PRO A 603 9.19 -8.35 48.83
C PRO A 603 9.99 -9.09 49.89
N ASP A 604 9.31 -9.74 50.83
CA ASP A 604 9.95 -10.55 51.86
C ASP A 604 10.77 -11.71 51.27
N GLY A 605 11.86 -12.08 51.95
CA GLY A 605 12.62 -13.28 51.60
C GLY A 605 13.39 -13.22 50.27
N HIS A 606 13.62 -12.03 49.71
CA HIS A 606 14.29 -11.84 48.41
C HIS A 606 15.76 -12.29 48.34
N GLY A 607 16.37 -12.74 49.45
CA GLY A 607 17.69 -13.39 49.48
C GLY A 607 18.93 -12.49 49.25
N ALA A 608 18.76 -11.31 48.67
CA ALA A 608 19.83 -10.35 48.44
C ALA A 608 20.27 -9.64 49.73
N ARG A 609 21.56 -9.26 49.82
CA ARG A 609 22.04 -8.38 50.88
C ARG A 609 21.62 -6.94 50.62
N THR A 610 20.72 -6.41 51.45
CA THR A 610 20.19 -5.06 51.31
C THR A 610 21.17 -4.01 51.86
N VAL A 611 21.41 -2.96 51.08
CA VAL A 611 22.19 -1.76 51.44
C VAL A 611 21.29 -0.54 51.28
N CYS A 612 21.13 0.24 52.35
CA CYS A 612 20.34 1.47 52.34
C CYS A 612 21.25 2.67 52.06
N LEU A 613 21.05 3.32 50.91
CA LEU A 613 21.88 4.45 50.46
C LEU A 613 21.86 5.65 51.42
N ASP A 614 20.75 5.85 52.12
CA ASP A 614 20.54 6.92 53.10
C ASP A 614 21.01 6.55 54.51
N ARG A 615 20.60 5.38 55.03
CA ARG A 615 20.93 4.92 56.39
C ARG A 615 22.38 4.49 56.53
N ASP A 616 22.94 3.82 55.53
CA ASP A 616 24.29 3.26 55.59
C ASP A 616 25.35 4.29 55.11
N ARG A 617 24.96 5.57 54.97
CA ARG A 617 25.81 6.66 54.49
C ARG A 617 27.12 6.81 55.27
N GLU A 618 27.09 6.72 56.60
CA GLU A 618 28.30 6.82 57.44
C GLU A 618 29.23 5.62 57.25
N VAL A 619 28.69 4.41 57.02
CA VAL A 619 29.51 3.23 56.72
C VAL A 619 30.25 3.43 55.41
N MET A 620 29.54 3.88 54.36
CA MET A 620 30.15 4.22 53.08
C MET A 620 31.12 5.41 53.19
N ALA A 621 30.87 6.37 54.08
CA ALA A 621 31.76 7.51 54.31
C ALA A 621 33.14 7.10 54.85
N GLY A 622 33.26 5.90 55.45
CA GLY A 622 34.53 5.30 55.88
C GLY A 622 35.37 4.71 54.74
N GLU A 623 34.78 4.43 53.58
CA GLU A 623 35.47 3.81 52.44
C GLU A 623 36.36 4.82 51.67
N PRO A 624 37.37 4.39 50.90
CA PRO A 624 38.19 5.29 50.10
C PRO A 624 37.35 6.10 49.09
N SER A 625 37.67 7.38 48.90
CA SER A 625 37.03 8.22 47.87
C SER A 625 37.75 8.18 46.51
N SER A 626 38.85 7.44 46.39
CA SER A 626 39.61 7.25 45.16
C SER A 626 38.90 6.30 44.20
N THR A 627 39.11 6.48 42.90
CA THR A 627 38.50 5.64 41.86
C THR A 627 38.89 4.15 42.07
N PRO A 628 37.92 3.24 42.25
CA PRO A 628 38.20 1.82 42.41
C PRO A 628 38.66 1.18 41.08
N ARG A 629 39.33 0.02 41.18
CA ARG A 629 39.61 -0.82 40.00
C ARG A 629 38.39 -1.69 39.72
N SER A 630 37.56 -1.26 38.78
CA SER A 630 36.30 -1.97 38.45
C SER A 630 36.51 -3.38 37.87
N GLY A 631 37.56 -3.58 37.09
CA GLY A 631 37.79 -4.81 36.32
C GLY A 631 36.82 -5.00 35.15
N ALA A 632 35.84 -4.11 34.95
CA ALA A 632 34.89 -4.17 33.86
C ALA A 632 35.55 -3.77 32.54
N GLY A 633 35.15 -4.44 31.45
CA GLY A 633 35.53 -4.10 30.09
C GLY A 633 34.33 -3.65 29.26
N PRO A 634 34.54 -3.25 28.00
CA PRO A 634 33.45 -2.76 27.14
C PRO A 634 32.33 -3.77 26.91
N ARG A 635 32.66 -5.07 26.96
CA ARG A 635 31.70 -6.17 26.80
C ARG A 635 31.07 -6.63 28.12
N THR A 636 31.44 -6.03 29.24
CA THR A 636 30.80 -6.29 30.52
C THR A 636 29.42 -5.63 30.55
N LEU A 637 28.47 -6.29 31.20
CA LEU A 637 27.13 -5.74 31.41
C LEU A 637 27.18 -4.39 32.15
N ALA A 638 26.51 -3.39 31.60
CA ALA A 638 26.25 -2.12 32.26
C ALA A 638 24.92 -2.17 33.03
N TYR A 639 23.87 -2.71 32.41
CA TYR A 639 22.57 -2.82 33.05
C TYR A 639 21.70 -3.95 32.51
N VAL A 640 20.67 -4.31 33.28
CA VAL A 640 19.61 -5.22 32.88
C VAL A 640 18.25 -4.56 33.10
N VAL A 641 17.48 -4.32 32.05
CA VAL A 641 16.14 -3.71 32.14
C VAL A 641 15.07 -4.74 31.78
N TYR A 642 14.03 -4.87 32.61
CA TYR A 642 12.96 -5.84 32.39
C TYR A 642 11.85 -5.28 31.50
N THR A 643 11.45 -6.06 30.49
CA THR A 643 10.32 -5.74 29.60
C THR A 643 9.08 -6.58 29.94
N SER A 644 7.89 -6.10 29.55
CA SER A 644 6.64 -6.87 29.58
C SER A 644 6.72 -7.98 28.52
N GLY A 645 7.31 -9.12 28.87
CA GLY A 645 7.38 -10.27 27.97
C GLY A 645 5.98 -10.64 27.46
N SER A 646 5.86 -10.94 26.16
CA SER A 646 4.61 -11.37 25.52
C SER A 646 3.99 -12.63 26.15
N THR A 647 4.77 -13.37 26.95
CA THR A 647 4.39 -14.57 27.68
C THR A 647 3.87 -14.30 29.10
N GLY A 648 3.78 -13.04 29.53
CA GLY A 648 3.33 -12.65 30.88
C GLY A 648 4.44 -12.62 31.94
N THR A 649 5.54 -13.34 31.74
CA THR A 649 6.74 -13.30 32.61
C THR A 649 7.68 -12.18 32.18
N PRO A 650 8.17 -11.32 33.09
CA PRO A 650 9.17 -10.30 32.78
C PRO A 650 10.46 -10.91 32.19
N LYS A 651 11.09 -10.24 31.23
CA LYS A 651 12.38 -10.67 30.63
C LYS A 651 13.43 -9.58 30.77
N GLY A 652 14.57 -9.91 31.37
CA GLY A 652 15.71 -9.00 31.54
C GLY A 652 16.51 -8.84 30.24
N VAL A 653 16.55 -7.63 29.69
CA VAL A 653 17.39 -7.28 28.55
C VAL A 653 18.75 -6.83 29.08
N MET A 654 19.78 -7.61 28.78
CA MET A 654 21.16 -7.39 29.22
C MET A 654 21.90 -6.49 28.22
N VAL A 655 22.43 -5.36 28.69
CA VAL A 655 23.11 -4.35 27.84
C VAL A 655 24.55 -4.16 28.28
N GLU A 656 25.49 -4.36 27.36
CA GLU A 656 26.93 -4.14 27.56
C GLU A 656 27.31 -2.65 27.57
N HIS A 657 28.40 -2.30 28.27
CA HIS A 657 28.96 -0.95 28.27
C HIS A 657 29.21 -0.39 26.87
N ARG A 658 29.70 -1.21 25.94
CA ARG A 658 30.00 -0.80 24.56
C ARG A 658 28.76 -0.29 23.83
N GLY A 659 27.60 -0.92 24.04
CA GLY A 659 26.33 -0.48 23.48
C GLY A 659 25.93 0.90 24.01
N VAL A 660 26.06 1.11 25.32
CA VAL A 660 25.80 2.40 25.97
C VAL A 660 26.77 3.48 25.49
N ALA A 661 28.06 3.16 25.37
CA ALA A 661 29.08 4.09 24.88
C ALA A 661 28.80 4.53 23.42
N ASN A 662 28.34 3.61 22.57
CA ASN A 662 27.91 3.93 21.21
C ASN A 662 26.69 4.86 21.21
N LEU A 663 25.65 4.53 21.99
CA LEU A 663 24.44 5.36 22.15
C LEU A 663 24.80 6.77 22.60
N VAL A 664 25.66 6.89 23.62
CA VAL A 664 26.11 8.17 24.17
C VAL A 664 26.85 8.97 23.10
N ALA A 665 27.85 8.38 22.42
CA ALA A 665 28.60 9.09 21.39
C ALA A 665 27.71 9.56 20.23
N TRP A 666 26.73 8.75 19.82
CA TRP A 666 25.72 9.16 18.84
C TRP A 666 24.88 10.33 19.36
N HIS A 667 24.33 10.22 20.57
CA HIS A 667 23.45 11.24 21.15
C HIS A 667 24.15 12.60 21.27
N LEU A 668 25.40 12.62 21.74
CA LEU A 668 26.19 13.84 21.85
C LEU A 668 26.39 14.51 20.49
N ARG A 669 26.70 13.74 19.44
CA ARG A 669 26.86 14.28 18.08
C ARG A 669 25.54 14.77 17.48
N SER A 670 24.48 13.96 17.58
CA SER A 670 23.19 14.23 16.93
C SER A 670 22.43 15.38 17.59
N HIS A 671 22.58 15.57 18.90
CA HIS A 671 21.85 16.60 19.64
C HIS A 671 22.76 17.74 20.13
N ALA A 672 24.07 17.66 19.91
CA ALA A 672 25.05 18.66 20.35
C ALA A 672 24.87 18.99 21.85
N VAL A 673 24.78 17.96 22.69
CA VAL A 673 24.71 18.11 24.14
C VAL A 673 26.11 18.41 24.67
N GLY A 674 26.24 19.45 25.47
CA GLY A 674 27.51 19.93 26.02
C GLY A 674 27.42 20.37 27.48
N PRO A 675 28.52 20.88 28.05
CA PRO A 675 28.66 21.13 29.49
C PRO A 675 27.78 22.25 30.04
N GLU A 676 27.23 23.10 29.18
CA GLU A 676 26.32 24.19 29.56
C GLU A 676 24.85 23.78 29.47
N ASP A 677 24.55 22.58 28.95
CA ASP A 677 23.17 22.12 28.83
C ASP A 677 22.58 21.73 30.20
N ARG A 678 21.28 21.97 30.31
CA ARG A 678 20.43 21.50 31.40
C ARG A 678 19.48 20.46 30.83
N THR A 679 19.59 19.25 31.35
CA THR A 679 18.92 18.04 30.89
C THR A 679 17.94 17.52 31.93
N THR A 680 17.09 16.56 31.57
CA THR A 680 16.08 15.99 32.47
C THR A 680 16.38 14.55 32.85
N GLN A 681 15.75 14.10 33.94
CA GLN A 681 15.49 12.68 34.21
C GLN A 681 13.98 12.47 34.42
N VAL A 682 13.23 12.39 33.31
CA VAL A 682 11.76 12.23 33.26
C VAL A 682 11.33 10.81 32.91
N ALA A 683 12.19 9.95 32.38
CA ALA A 683 11.88 8.56 32.19
C ALA A 683 11.81 7.81 33.53
N ALA A 684 10.97 6.78 33.61
CA ALA A 684 10.98 5.88 34.77
C ALA A 684 12.22 5.00 34.72
N ILE A 685 12.85 4.71 35.87
CA ILE A 685 14.14 4.03 35.93
C ILE A 685 14.07 2.58 35.44
N GLY A 686 12.89 1.96 35.51
CA GLY A 686 12.61 0.66 34.93
C GLY A 686 12.55 0.63 33.40
N PHE A 687 12.76 1.75 32.71
CA PHE A 687 12.86 1.84 31.25
C PHE A 687 14.27 2.25 30.84
N ASP A 688 14.74 1.73 29.70
CA ASP A 688 16.02 2.07 29.09
C ASP A 688 16.16 3.55 28.69
N ALA A 689 15.03 4.25 28.46
CA ALA A 689 14.99 5.69 28.29
C ALA A 689 15.65 6.46 29.45
N ALA A 690 15.65 5.92 30.68
CA ALA A 690 16.36 6.52 31.80
C ALA A 690 17.88 6.50 31.61
N ALA A 691 18.43 5.44 31.03
CA ALA A 691 19.84 5.39 30.65
C ALA A 691 20.14 6.35 29.49
N TRP A 692 19.18 6.53 28.57
CA TRP A 692 19.30 7.49 27.46
C TRP A 692 19.32 8.95 27.93
N GLU A 693 18.58 9.31 28.98
CA GLU A 693 18.64 10.64 29.59
C GLU A 693 19.91 10.86 30.41
N LEU A 694 20.26 9.89 31.27
CA LEU A 694 21.27 10.08 32.30
C LEU A 694 22.69 10.06 31.73
N TRP A 695 23.07 9.02 30.99
CA TRP A 695 24.48 8.78 30.65
C TRP A 695 25.04 9.78 29.64
N PRO A 696 24.34 10.15 28.55
CA PRO A 696 24.85 11.17 27.64
C PRO A 696 25.04 12.51 28.34
N SER A 697 24.11 12.91 29.20
CA SER A 697 24.17 14.16 29.96
C SER A 697 25.39 14.23 30.88
N LEU A 698 25.61 13.16 31.66
CA LEU A 698 26.76 13.08 32.56
C LEU A 698 28.10 13.01 31.83
N VAL A 699 28.17 12.33 30.68
CA VAL A 699 29.40 12.28 29.87
C VAL A 699 29.66 13.61 29.17
N ALA A 700 28.62 14.36 28.79
CA ALA A 700 28.75 15.70 28.19
C ALA A 700 29.28 16.75 29.18
N GLY A 701 29.16 16.50 30.49
CA GLY A 701 29.38 17.52 31.52
C GLY A 701 28.16 18.41 31.78
N ALA A 702 26.99 18.04 31.25
CA ALA A 702 25.72 18.73 31.45
C ALA A 702 25.18 18.51 32.87
N SER A 703 24.16 19.27 33.25
CA SER A 703 23.45 19.04 34.52
C SER A 703 22.15 18.26 34.29
N VAL A 704 21.87 17.27 35.12
CA VAL A 704 20.65 16.46 35.09
C VAL A 704 19.68 16.96 36.16
N TRP A 705 18.52 17.43 35.74
CA TRP A 705 17.48 17.98 36.60
C TRP A 705 16.34 16.97 36.77
N VAL A 706 16.06 16.62 38.02
CA VAL A 706 15.03 15.66 38.39
C VAL A 706 13.78 16.44 38.84
N PRO A 707 12.66 16.38 38.10
CA PRO A 707 11.41 16.99 38.54
C PRO A 707 10.81 16.21 39.70
N GLU A 708 10.07 16.92 40.56
CA GLU A 708 9.22 16.29 41.59
C GLU A 708 8.13 15.44 40.94
N GLU A 709 7.67 14.42 41.66
CA GLU A 709 6.74 13.41 41.14
C GLU A 709 5.40 14.03 40.71
N GLU A 710 4.85 14.95 41.50
CA GLU A 710 3.62 15.68 41.20
C GLU A 710 3.76 16.57 39.95
N THR A 711 4.96 17.10 39.71
CA THR A 711 5.25 17.92 38.53
C THR A 711 5.37 17.03 37.30
N ARG A 712 6.10 15.92 37.42
CA ARG A 712 6.35 14.96 36.35
C ARG A 712 5.07 14.38 35.75
N TRP A 713 4.09 14.03 36.58
CA TRP A 713 2.80 13.46 36.11
C TRP A 713 1.83 14.49 35.52
N SER A 714 2.14 15.77 35.60
CA SER A 714 1.25 16.83 35.13
C SER A 714 1.86 17.50 33.88
N PRO A 715 1.38 17.19 32.66
CA PRO A 715 1.97 17.69 31.40
C PRO A 715 2.23 19.19 31.39
N VAL A 716 1.23 19.99 31.77
CA VAL A 716 1.32 21.46 31.80
C VAL A 716 2.31 21.97 32.85
N ARG A 717 2.33 21.34 34.04
CA ARG A 717 3.27 21.72 35.11
C ARG A 717 4.69 21.35 34.74
N LEU A 718 4.90 20.16 34.19
CA LEU A 718 6.20 19.73 33.68
C LEU A 718 6.69 20.69 32.60
N TRP A 719 5.85 21.04 31.63
CA TRP A 719 6.21 21.95 30.55
C TRP A 719 6.64 23.34 31.05
N ARG A 720 5.90 23.91 31.99
CA ARG A 720 6.28 25.18 32.65
C ARG A 720 7.56 25.04 33.46
N TRP A 721 7.71 23.95 34.20
CA TRP A 721 8.91 23.64 34.97
C TRP A 721 10.16 23.56 34.08
N LEU A 722 10.06 23.01 32.87
CA LEU A 722 11.18 23.03 31.90
C LEU A 722 11.64 24.46 31.61
N GLY A 723 10.70 25.40 31.41
CA GLY A 723 11.02 26.80 31.17
C GLY A 723 11.57 27.51 32.39
N GLU A 724 10.95 27.32 33.56
CA GLU A 724 11.37 27.94 34.82
C GLU A 724 12.77 27.52 35.26
N ARG A 725 13.12 26.24 35.06
CA ARG A 725 14.46 25.70 35.39
C ARG A 725 15.47 25.89 34.28
N GLY A 726 15.04 26.45 33.15
CA GLY A 726 15.87 26.73 32.00
C GLY A 726 16.45 25.48 31.34
N ILE A 727 15.65 24.42 31.26
CA ILE A 727 16.03 23.15 30.61
C ILE A 727 16.27 23.39 29.12
N THR A 728 17.42 22.95 28.62
CA THR A 728 17.84 23.14 27.23
C THR A 728 17.60 21.90 26.37
N VAL A 729 17.63 20.71 26.97
CA VAL A 729 17.37 19.42 26.30
C VAL A 729 16.49 18.57 27.21
N ALA A 730 15.39 18.04 26.71
CA ALA A 730 14.49 17.17 27.49
C ALA A 730 14.07 15.95 26.67
N PHE A 731 13.78 14.84 27.34
CA PHE A 731 13.08 13.70 26.78
C PHE A 731 11.70 13.56 27.44
N LEU A 732 10.66 13.36 26.65
CA LEU A 732 9.33 13.00 27.13
C LEU A 732 8.87 11.71 26.41
N PRO A 733 8.32 10.72 27.11
CA PRO A 733 7.62 9.62 26.45
C PRO A 733 6.55 10.14 25.49
N THR A 734 6.36 9.48 24.34
CA THR A 734 5.45 9.97 23.28
C THR A 734 4.06 10.39 23.77
N PRO A 735 3.34 9.63 24.62
CA PRO A 735 2.04 10.07 25.12
C PRO A 735 2.09 11.40 25.89
N LEU A 736 3.13 11.59 26.72
CA LEU A 736 3.32 12.82 27.49
C LEU A 736 3.71 14.00 26.59
N ALA A 737 4.53 13.77 25.56
CA ALA A 737 4.87 14.77 24.57
C ALA A 737 3.62 15.24 23.80
N GLU A 738 2.73 14.32 23.42
CA GLU A 738 1.47 14.66 22.73
C GLU A 738 0.52 15.45 23.63
N GLU A 739 0.39 15.09 24.91
CA GLU A 739 -0.43 15.84 25.86
C GLU A 739 0.08 17.27 26.05
N VAL A 740 1.40 17.46 26.14
CA VAL A 740 2.02 18.78 26.17
C VAL A 740 1.72 19.56 24.90
N LEU A 741 1.90 18.95 23.71
CA LEU A 741 1.62 19.62 22.43
C LEU A 741 0.14 19.98 22.28
N ALA A 742 -0.77 19.12 22.74
CA ALA A 742 -2.21 19.35 22.71
C ALA A 742 -2.66 20.48 23.67
N SER A 743 -1.88 20.78 24.72
CA SER A 743 -2.21 21.84 25.67
C SER A 743 -2.17 23.26 25.07
N GLY A 744 -1.44 23.45 23.95
CA GLY A 744 -1.27 24.76 23.31
C GLY A 744 -0.37 25.73 24.07
N GLU A 745 0.30 25.30 25.14
CA GLU A 745 1.27 26.11 25.86
C GLU A 745 2.47 26.48 24.96
N PRO A 746 2.97 27.73 25.02
CA PRO A 746 4.12 28.13 24.21
C PRO A 746 5.37 27.33 24.60
N ALA A 747 6.24 27.06 23.64
CA ALA A 747 7.49 26.35 23.91
C ALA A 747 8.42 27.18 24.82
N PRO A 748 9.05 26.57 25.83
CA PRO A 748 10.03 27.26 26.65
C PRO A 748 11.15 27.84 25.79
N ALA A 749 11.41 29.15 25.93
CA ALA A 749 12.31 29.88 25.04
C ALA A 749 13.75 29.34 24.99
N VAL A 750 14.19 28.67 26.06
CA VAL A 750 15.54 28.10 26.18
C VAL A 750 15.62 26.61 25.84
N LEU A 751 14.48 25.94 25.65
CA LEU A 751 14.43 24.52 25.27
C LEU A 751 14.81 24.37 23.79
N ARG A 752 16.03 23.88 23.55
CA ARG A 752 16.63 23.72 22.22
C ARG A 752 16.26 22.40 21.56
N ARG A 753 16.02 21.35 22.35
CA ARG A 753 15.68 20.00 21.87
C ARG A 753 14.65 19.35 22.80
N LEU A 754 13.54 18.91 22.23
CA LEU A 754 12.60 18.00 22.87
C LEU A 754 12.66 16.66 22.13
N LEU A 755 13.10 15.62 22.82
CA LEU A 755 13.19 14.25 22.31
C LEU A 755 11.95 13.49 22.76
N THR A 756 11.47 12.58 21.92
CA THR A 756 10.33 11.72 22.24
C THR A 756 10.50 10.34 21.64
N GLY A 757 9.98 9.33 22.34
CA GLY A 757 10.07 7.93 21.91
C GLY A 757 9.23 7.01 22.79
N GLY A 758 9.15 5.75 22.38
CA GLY A 758 8.37 4.70 23.06
C GLY A 758 7.00 4.41 22.43
N ASP A 759 6.45 5.32 21.62
CA ASP A 759 5.21 5.10 20.84
C ASP A 759 5.20 5.95 19.54
N ARG A 760 4.23 5.69 18.65
CA ARG A 760 3.99 6.42 17.41
C ARG A 760 3.51 7.85 17.69
N LEU A 761 4.31 8.83 17.27
CA LEU A 761 3.93 10.25 17.29
C LEU A 761 2.90 10.58 16.20
N ARG A 762 1.71 11.04 16.61
CA ARG A 762 0.56 11.42 15.77
C ARG A 762 0.39 12.93 15.71
N LEU A 763 0.59 13.62 16.84
CA LEU A 763 0.60 15.08 16.91
C LEU A 763 2.01 15.62 16.66
N ARG A 764 2.15 16.52 15.67
CA ARG A 764 3.41 17.21 15.38
C ARG A 764 3.22 18.70 15.63
N PRO A 765 4.24 19.40 16.15
CA PRO A 765 4.19 20.86 16.21
C PRO A 765 3.99 21.42 14.79
N ALA A 766 3.28 22.55 14.69
CA ALA A 766 3.19 23.29 13.42
C ALA A 766 4.63 23.66 12.96
N PRO A 767 4.93 23.53 11.66
CA PRO A 767 6.27 23.73 11.12
C PRO A 767 6.85 25.12 11.35
#